data_AF-A0AAX2GH58-F1
#
_entry.id   AF-A0AAX2GH58-F1
#
_cell.length_a   1.000
_cell.length_b   1.000
_cell.length_c   1.000
_cell.angle_alpha   90.00
_cell.angle_beta   90.00
_cell.angle_gamma   90.00
#
_symmetry.space_group_name_H-M   'P 1'
#
loop_
_entity.id
_entity.type
_entity.pdbx_description
1 polymer ?
#
loop_
_entity_poly.entity_id
_entity_poly.type
_entity_poly.pdbx_seq_one_letter_code
_entity_poly.pdbx_strand_id
1 'polypeptide(L)'
;MSGLTDAQKKRAYKEIMPVPINVYEHATREILGDFLSLSSLDLGRGMLNHQKYCLFESLNSFESTTQTEKVEPSDIDNIILTTSLKAFFLSKVEANKGDILYSIPSFSYGFPLLLSYHLILQHVVGSLAPEVGVRFTENSGILILTDNIELLSHIWRTSIDNTFLRDYIKIYTVEAERFKPFTFNDNKGKKKKDGINKDDGTLPWLAIFRAYRHSLPEGLEMNPDVIVIDLLPFRHRSRAMKLVKWAKKHAKHVIVIAPTGDEISLNIAAKVENCVPVDMYTIEKFNSLFNLDLNLIPNPVTAVWSLQSSVPYLKEWKREITIQQIKGLRSLHQSFSKALDILGKSYTGSGEQVLSFKKVQNILLKMLSIPIPIDWYERTRWSQGKPTIKEILLTVSKIQGDSYEEKLIYDTLMPHLLKDVIEIYDILMGMGDSPRGKIVKELINTHINSKGNILIIVSDKIVAEELKVWLRATLNFSLKDLMKVNVMTQENWAKKQLKEIYLDGSNEPDLVILVNPWAKKYMSSSYFSRKTEIHIIEGFKELPLIKYQINKMISNLYPQRLDTTFRNLFGANIEVFAQEDTVPPVKINLNEHVINFVDNNSAISDIANKTEIDDLFKDNVLIKILAEENDFDEFEGEWGLNTNVIDESSFGHELVGNSSDTYFTCVRLTVSSGLNEDKNNEKYVFIPNDCTVKVKKFNESDVKTINPLEIKPGDIWVRVKKQQRKELFNTILSMSSNALIMKWIEANASEWKDMLNLLWRKYHHNSRYKSESYEKILNAINNNGGKIVSPITISNWINGDVSLVRDYANVRAVARILEEKQYEDRVRSIYKAMKELWGIHIKLGKSLGKIVAEQAAGLVEGYELDESRWIDLGKGMRISMKDILDVIEFSEIKYLDANQDYLVHPSIVEKIISDETHNLFIERGIVKYVETTEYQ
;
A
#
# COMPACT_ATOMS: atom_id res chain seq x y z
N MET A 1 -20.14 -31.34 29.74
CA MET A 1 -21.53 -31.64 29.30
C MET A 1 -21.93 -33.11 29.53
N SER A 2 -21.01 -34.09 29.47
CA SER A 2 -21.29 -35.53 29.65
C SER A 2 -21.78 -35.96 31.04
N GLY A 3 -21.52 -35.17 32.09
CA GLY A 3 -21.98 -35.44 33.46
C GLY A 3 -23.35 -34.84 33.83
N LEU A 4 -24.07 -34.23 32.89
CA LEU A 4 -25.40 -33.65 33.16
C LEU A 4 -26.50 -34.71 33.12
N THR A 5 -27.43 -34.66 34.07
CA THR A 5 -28.67 -35.45 34.02
C THR A 5 -29.56 -35.02 32.85
N ASP A 6 -30.45 -35.89 32.38
CA ASP A 6 -31.34 -35.56 31.26
C ASP A 6 -32.27 -34.38 31.57
N ALA A 7 -32.66 -34.20 32.84
CA ALA A 7 -33.40 -33.04 33.29
C ALA A 7 -32.57 -31.73 33.18
N GLN A 8 -31.30 -31.78 33.56
CA GLN A 8 -30.38 -30.65 33.40
C GLN A 8 -30.09 -30.35 31.92
N LYS A 9 -29.93 -31.38 31.09
CA LYS A 9 -29.77 -31.21 29.63
C LYS A 9 -31.01 -30.55 29.01
N LYS A 10 -32.22 -31.05 29.32
CA LYS A 10 -33.48 -30.44 28.85
C LYS A 10 -33.66 -29.00 29.34
N ARG A 11 -33.23 -28.69 30.56
CA ARG A 11 -33.27 -27.33 31.10
C ARG A 11 -32.29 -26.41 30.36
N ALA A 12 -31.02 -26.81 30.24
CA ALA A 12 -30.01 -26.06 29.50
C ALA A 12 -30.42 -25.84 28.03
N TYR A 13 -31.00 -26.87 27.41
CA TYR A 13 -31.54 -26.81 26.05
C TYR A 13 -32.65 -25.77 25.89
N LYS A 14 -33.60 -25.69 26.85
CA LYS A 14 -34.64 -24.66 26.85
C LYS A 14 -34.09 -23.25 27.06
N GLU A 15 -33.05 -23.10 27.88
CA GLU A 15 -32.43 -21.80 28.17
C GLU A 15 -31.71 -21.21 26.95
N ILE A 16 -31.13 -22.04 26.08
CA ILE A 16 -30.35 -21.61 24.91
C ILE A 16 -31.13 -21.67 23.58
N MET A 17 -32.45 -21.77 23.64
CA MET A 17 -33.29 -21.74 22.44
C MET A 17 -33.13 -20.40 21.71
N PRO A 18 -32.87 -20.40 20.40
CA PRO A 18 -32.69 -19.16 19.68
C PRO A 18 -34.01 -18.41 19.56
N VAL A 19 -33.94 -17.09 19.67
CA VAL A 19 -35.08 -16.22 19.42
C VAL A 19 -35.51 -16.40 17.95
N PRO A 20 -36.80 -16.67 17.65
CA PRO A 20 -37.26 -16.82 16.27
C PRO A 20 -36.94 -15.58 15.43
N ILE A 21 -36.47 -15.80 14.20
CA ILE A 21 -36.37 -14.70 13.22
C ILE A 21 -37.78 -14.39 12.76
N ASN A 22 -38.25 -13.19 13.05
CA ASN A 22 -39.61 -12.75 12.71
C ASN A 22 -39.69 -12.42 11.21
N VAL A 23 -40.73 -12.91 10.55
CA VAL A 23 -41.04 -12.64 9.13
C VAL A 23 -42.34 -11.86 9.01
N TYR A 24 -42.50 -11.08 7.95
CA TYR A 24 -43.79 -10.43 7.67
C TYR A 24 -44.84 -11.46 7.25
N GLU A 25 -46.12 -11.19 7.53
CA GLU A 25 -47.23 -12.10 7.24
C GLU A 25 -47.34 -12.51 5.76
N HIS A 26 -46.92 -11.63 4.84
CA HIS A 26 -46.94 -11.88 3.39
C HIS A 26 -45.73 -12.70 2.90
N ALA A 27 -44.63 -12.76 3.67
CA ALA A 27 -43.53 -13.68 3.43
C ALA A 27 -43.92 -15.04 4.05
N THR A 28 -44.68 -15.84 3.31
CA THR A 28 -45.32 -17.05 3.85
C THR A 28 -44.31 -18.08 4.38
N ARG A 29 -44.76 -18.94 5.32
CA ARG A 29 -44.05 -20.17 5.75
C ARG A 29 -43.72 -21.10 4.59
N GLU A 30 -44.39 -20.98 3.45
CA GLU A 30 -44.09 -21.78 2.25
C GLU A 30 -42.80 -21.35 1.56
N ILE A 31 -42.45 -20.05 1.58
CA ILE A 31 -41.23 -19.54 0.93
C ILE A 31 -39.99 -19.74 1.83
N LEU A 32 -40.11 -19.45 3.12
CA LEU A 32 -38.98 -19.47 4.06
C LEU A 32 -39.04 -20.63 5.07
N GLY A 33 -39.90 -21.63 4.87
CA GLY A 33 -40.16 -22.72 5.82
C GLY A 33 -38.90 -23.45 6.28
N ASP A 34 -38.06 -23.88 5.34
CA ASP A 34 -36.81 -24.60 5.63
C ASP A 34 -35.79 -23.70 6.33
N PHE A 35 -35.73 -22.42 5.96
CA PHE A 35 -34.87 -21.44 6.64
C PHE A 35 -35.32 -21.23 8.10
N LEU A 36 -36.62 -20.99 8.33
CA LEU A 36 -37.17 -20.76 9.66
C LEU A 36 -37.06 -22.00 10.55
N SER A 37 -37.29 -23.18 9.97
CA SER A 37 -37.10 -24.48 10.63
C SER A 37 -35.66 -24.64 11.11
N LEU A 38 -34.67 -24.44 10.23
CA LEU A 38 -33.27 -24.50 10.63
C LEU A 38 -32.92 -23.41 11.65
N SER A 39 -33.41 -22.18 11.47
CA SER A 39 -33.14 -21.05 12.35
C SER A 39 -33.61 -21.31 13.79
N SER A 40 -34.71 -22.05 13.97
CA SER A 40 -35.20 -22.49 15.29
C SER A 40 -34.32 -23.56 15.96
N LEU A 41 -33.49 -24.25 15.17
CA LEU A 41 -32.55 -25.28 15.61
C LEU A 41 -31.09 -24.77 15.65
N ASP A 42 -30.87 -23.48 15.36
CA ASP A 42 -29.56 -22.84 15.44
C ASP A 42 -29.25 -22.44 16.90
N LEU A 43 -28.83 -23.42 17.69
CA LEU A 43 -28.55 -23.23 19.11
C LEU A 43 -27.26 -22.45 19.37
N GLY A 44 -26.32 -22.42 18.41
CA GLY A 44 -25.15 -21.55 18.43
C GLY A 44 -25.59 -20.08 18.44
N ARG A 45 -26.55 -19.73 17.58
CA ARG A 45 -27.22 -18.41 17.59
C ARG A 45 -27.96 -18.16 18.91
N GLY A 46 -28.61 -19.19 19.46
CA GLY A 46 -29.27 -19.11 20.77
C GLY A 46 -28.30 -18.79 21.91
N MET A 47 -27.12 -19.41 21.95
CA MET A 47 -26.07 -19.07 22.90
C MET A 47 -25.54 -17.64 22.73
N LEU A 48 -25.25 -17.23 21.48
CA LEU A 48 -24.72 -15.89 21.20
C LEU A 48 -25.68 -14.77 21.62
N ASN A 49 -27.00 -15.01 21.56
CA ASN A 49 -28.02 -14.06 21.99
C ASN A 49 -28.43 -14.18 23.47
N HIS A 50 -27.99 -15.24 24.17
CA HIS A 50 -28.34 -15.49 25.57
C HIS A 50 -27.66 -14.48 26.52
N GLN A 51 -28.35 -14.04 27.58
CA GLN A 51 -27.81 -13.04 28.52
C GLN A 51 -26.53 -13.47 29.23
N LYS A 52 -26.39 -14.77 29.51
CA LYS A 52 -25.27 -15.34 30.27
C LYS A 52 -24.20 -16.00 29.40
N TYR A 53 -24.60 -16.58 28.27
CA TYR A 53 -23.75 -17.45 27.45
C TYR A 53 -23.31 -16.78 26.15
N CYS A 54 -23.60 -15.49 25.98
CA CYS A 54 -23.09 -14.67 24.91
C CYS A 54 -21.59 -14.37 25.08
N LEU A 55 -21.01 -13.75 24.05
CA LEU A 55 -19.64 -13.29 24.08
C LEU A 55 -19.55 -11.94 24.81
N PHE A 56 -18.61 -11.82 25.73
CA PHE A 56 -18.22 -10.57 26.37
C PHE A 56 -16.77 -10.24 26.05
N GLU A 57 -16.44 -9.00 25.67
CA GLU A 57 -15.07 -8.55 25.45
C GLU A 57 -14.67 -7.47 26.47
N SER A 58 -13.46 -7.58 27.04
CA SER A 58 -12.89 -6.54 27.93
C SER A 58 -12.31 -5.35 27.15
N LEU A 59 -12.69 -4.13 27.56
CA LEU A 59 -12.28 -2.87 26.93
C LEU A 59 -10.87 -2.40 27.36
N ASN A 60 -10.48 -2.62 28.61
CA ASN A 60 -9.25 -2.07 29.21
C ASN A 60 -8.19 -3.15 29.46
N SER A 61 -7.26 -3.31 28.51
CA SER A 61 -6.07 -4.16 28.63
C SER A 61 -6.35 -5.65 28.95
N PHE A 62 -5.31 -6.48 28.85
CA PHE A 62 -5.43 -7.93 28.71
C PHE A 62 -5.95 -8.71 29.95
N GLU A 63 -6.23 -8.07 31.08
CA GLU A 63 -6.63 -8.77 32.32
C GLU A 63 -7.56 -7.97 33.27
N SER A 64 -8.11 -6.80 32.90
CA SER A 64 -9.02 -6.08 33.80
C SER A 64 -10.48 -6.50 33.57
N THR A 65 -11.10 -7.08 34.61
CA THR A 65 -12.52 -7.48 34.63
C THR A 65 -13.48 -6.31 34.84
N THR A 66 -12.96 -5.08 34.94
CA THR A 66 -13.74 -3.93 35.41
C THR A 66 -14.60 -3.27 34.33
N GLN A 67 -14.36 -3.52 33.04
CA GLN A 67 -15.19 -3.01 31.93
C GLN A 67 -15.28 -4.06 30.81
N THR A 68 -16.31 -4.88 30.85
CA THR A 68 -16.65 -5.87 29.81
C THR A 68 -17.96 -5.47 29.12
N GLU A 69 -17.98 -5.53 27.80
CA GLU A 69 -19.18 -5.26 26.99
C GLU A 69 -19.65 -6.54 26.29
N LYS A 70 -20.96 -6.68 26.14
CA LYS A 70 -21.57 -7.78 25.41
C LYS A 70 -21.42 -7.55 23.90
N VAL A 71 -21.08 -8.60 23.16
CA VAL A 71 -21.18 -8.65 21.70
C VAL A 71 -22.60 -9.07 21.33
N GLU A 72 -23.34 -8.19 20.65
CA GLU A 72 -24.73 -8.44 20.26
C GLU A 72 -24.85 -8.64 18.74
N PRO A 73 -25.13 -9.87 18.25
CA PRO A 73 -25.42 -10.09 16.84
C PRO A 73 -26.69 -9.34 16.41
N SER A 74 -26.64 -8.64 15.28
CA SER A 74 -27.80 -8.03 14.64
C SER A 74 -28.69 -9.06 13.96
N ASP A 75 -29.90 -8.65 13.55
CA ASP A 75 -30.80 -9.53 12.77
C ASP A 75 -30.18 -9.98 11.45
N ILE A 76 -29.40 -9.13 10.80
CA ILE A 76 -28.67 -9.47 9.56
C ILE A 76 -27.57 -10.50 9.87
N ASP A 77 -26.84 -10.33 10.99
CA ASP A 77 -25.87 -11.33 11.42
C ASP A 77 -26.57 -12.67 11.67
N ASN A 78 -27.72 -12.67 12.36
CA ASN A 78 -28.50 -13.87 12.65
C ASN A 78 -28.94 -14.62 11.38
N ILE A 79 -29.31 -13.89 10.31
CA ILE A 79 -29.59 -14.48 8.99
C ILE A 79 -28.31 -15.12 8.43
N ILE A 80 -27.19 -14.39 8.44
CA ILE A 80 -25.90 -14.87 7.92
C ILE A 80 -25.43 -16.10 8.69
N LEU A 81 -25.47 -16.10 10.02
CA LEU A 81 -25.12 -17.24 10.87
C LEU A 81 -25.96 -18.46 10.50
N THR A 82 -27.28 -18.30 10.32
CA THR A 82 -28.17 -19.40 9.90
C THR A 82 -27.80 -19.94 8.51
N THR A 83 -27.51 -19.06 7.54
CA THR A 83 -27.04 -19.50 6.21
C THR A 83 -25.68 -20.20 6.27
N SER A 84 -24.78 -19.74 7.14
CA SER A 84 -23.45 -20.35 7.34
C SER A 84 -23.57 -21.75 7.92
N LEU A 85 -24.52 -21.96 8.82
CA LEU A 85 -24.81 -23.28 9.37
C LEU A 85 -25.33 -24.24 8.29
N LYS A 86 -26.28 -23.80 7.46
CA LYS A 86 -26.82 -24.62 6.37
C LYS A 86 -25.73 -24.97 5.35
N ALA A 87 -24.92 -23.98 4.97
CA ALA A 87 -23.77 -24.15 4.09
C ALA A 87 -22.81 -25.21 4.66
N PHE A 88 -22.45 -25.10 5.94
CA PHE A 88 -21.62 -26.09 6.61
C PHE A 88 -22.25 -27.50 6.60
N PHE A 89 -23.57 -27.62 6.78
CA PHE A 89 -24.28 -28.91 6.70
C PHE A 89 -24.16 -29.55 5.32
N LEU A 90 -24.33 -28.78 4.25
CA LEU A 90 -24.17 -29.28 2.88
C LEU A 90 -22.73 -29.73 2.61
N SER A 91 -21.74 -28.94 3.04
CA SER A 91 -20.32 -29.27 2.90
C SER A 91 -19.89 -30.52 3.70
N LYS A 92 -20.66 -30.90 4.72
CA LYS A 92 -20.43 -32.11 5.51
C LYS A 92 -20.98 -33.37 4.85
N VAL A 93 -22.02 -33.22 4.01
CA VAL A 93 -22.53 -34.30 3.16
C VAL A 93 -21.63 -34.49 1.94
N GLU A 94 -21.23 -33.39 1.30
CA GLU A 94 -20.39 -33.39 0.10
C GLU A 94 -19.40 -32.23 0.19
N ALA A 95 -18.10 -32.53 0.15
CA ALA A 95 -17.05 -31.54 0.33
C ALA A 95 -17.20 -30.38 -0.68
N ASN A 96 -17.04 -29.15 -0.20
CA ASN A 96 -17.15 -27.89 -0.92
C ASN A 96 -18.53 -27.56 -1.52
N LYS A 97 -19.56 -28.41 -1.37
CA LYS A 97 -20.93 -28.13 -1.85
C LYS A 97 -21.54 -26.89 -1.18
N GLY A 98 -21.21 -26.69 0.08
CA GLY A 98 -21.67 -25.55 0.86
C GLY A 98 -20.79 -24.31 0.75
N ASP A 99 -19.70 -24.30 -0.03
CA ASP A 99 -18.79 -23.15 -0.08
C ASP A 99 -19.55 -21.84 -0.31
N ILE A 100 -19.22 -20.81 0.47
CA ILE A 100 -20.00 -19.58 0.51
C ILE A 100 -19.11 -18.33 0.61
N LEU A 101 -19.51 -17.28 -0.11
CA LEU A 101 -18.95 -15.95 -0.05
C LEU A 101 -19.89 -15.01 0.71
N TYR A 102 -19.40 -14.39 1.78
CA TYR A 102 -20.03 -13.25 2.43
C TYR A 102 -19.34 -11.97 1.95
N SER A 103 -20.05 -11.21 1.12
CA SER A 103 -19.57 -9.93 0.58
C SER A 103 -20.09 -8.81 1.47
N ILE A 104 -19.37 -8.53 2.56
CA ILE A 104 -19.78 -7.64 3.64
C ILE A 104 -19.00 -6.33 3.65
N PRO A 105 -19.52 -5.27 4.27
CA PRO A 105 -18.78 -4.03 4.40
C PRO A 105 -17.47 -4.18 5.18
N SER A 106 -16.50 -3.34 4.86
CA SER A 106 -15.11 -3.56 5.28
C SER A 106 -14.83 -3.44 6.80
N PHE A 107 -15.76 -2.92 7.60
CA PHE A 107 -15.54 -2.51 9.01
C PHE A 107 -15.89 -3.54 10.09
N SER A 108 -16.56 -4.65 9.76
CA SER A 108 -16.80 -5.75 10.72
C SER A 108 -15.60 -6.69 10.77
N TYR A 109 -14.43 -6.17 11.16
CA TYR A 109 -13.18 -6.93 11.06
C TYR A 109 -13.06 -8.09 12.06
N GLY A 110 -13.90 -8.13 13.09
CA GLY A 110 -14.07 -9.27 14.01
C GLY A 110 -15.06 -10.32 13.50
N PHE A 111 -15.80 -10.04 12.43
CA PHE A 111 -16.81 -10.94 11.87
C PHE A 111 -16.31 -12.36 11.52
N PRO A 112 -15.06 -12.57 11.02
CA PRO A 112 -14.52 -13.92 10.84
C PRO A 112 -14.50 -14.75 12.13
N LEU A 113 -14.27 -14.11 13.29
CA LEU A 113 -14.33 -14.77 14.58
C LEU A 113 -15.77 -15.01 15.03
N LEU A 114 -16.70 -14.08 14.77
CA LEU A 114 -18.12 -14.28 15.09
C LEU A 114 -18.66 -15.55 14.41
N LEU A 115 -18.40 -15.72 13.11
CA LEU A 115 -18.75 -16.93 12.35
C LEU A 115 -18.07 -18.19 12.91
N SER A 116 -16.79 -18.08 13.25
CA SER A 116 -16.04 -19.22 13.79
C SER A 116 -16.59 -19.67 15.16
N TYR A 117 -16.89 -18.72 16.04
CA TYR A 117 -17.46 -19.00 17.35
C TYR A 117 -18.89 -19.51 17.26
N HIS A 118 -19.69 -19.00 16.33
CA HIS A 118 -21.03 -19.55 16.06
C HIS A 118 -20.97 -21.06 15.76
N LEU A 119 -20.11 -21.49 14.83
CA LEU A 119 -19.96 -22.91 14.49
C LEU A 119 -19.40 -23.75 15.64
N ILE A 120 -18.43 -23.23 16.40
CA ILE A 120 -17.86 -23.89 17.58
C ILE A 120 -18.94 -24.08 18.66
N LEU A 121 -19.72 -23.04 18.95
CA LEU A 121 -20.81 -23.09 19.95
C LEU A 121 -21.90 -24.06 19.50
N GLN A 122 -22.27 -24.06 18.22
CA GLN A 122 -23.20 -25.05 17.67
C GLN A 122 -22.71 -26.49 17.91
N HIS A 123 -21.41 -26.75 17.75
CA HIS A 123 -20.83 -28.06 18.06
C HIS A 123 -20.91 -28.40 19.56
N VAL A 124 -20.58 -27.45 20.43
CA VAL A 124 -20.64 -27.63 21.90
C VAL A 124 -22.08 -27.97 22.32
N VAL A 125 -23.07 -27.25 21.80
CA VAL A 125 -24.47 -27.49 22.12
C VAL A 125 -25.00 -28.77 21.49
N GLY A 126 -24.50 -29.16 20.32
CA GLY A 126 -24.84 -30.44 19.71
C GLY A 126 -24.63 -31.62 20.66
N SER A 127 -23.71 -31.52 21.65
CA SER A 127 -23.53 -32.53 22.70
C SER A 127 -24.72 -32.71 23.66
N LEU A 128 -25.61 -31.72 23.77
CA LEU A 128 -26.80 -31.75 24.63
C LEU A 128 -27.97 -32.53 24.00
N ALA A 129 -28.05 -32.57 22.67
CA ALA A 129 -29.09 -33.29 21.94
C ALA A 129 -28.50 -33.90 20.65
N PRO A 130 -28.34 -35.24 20.56
CA PRO A 130 -27.75 -35.89 19.39
C PRO A 130 -28.57 -35.72 18.11
N GLU A 131 -29.85 -35.39 18.25
CA GLU A 131 -30.76 -35.04 17.15
C GLU A 131 -30.49 -33.64 16.57
N VAL A 132 -29.69 -32.82 17.24
CA VAL A 132 -29.44 -31.42 16.87
C VAL A 132 -28.04 -31.24 16.28
N GLY A 133 -28.00 -31.31 14.95
CA GLY A 133 -27.01 -30.62 14.12
C GLY A 133 -25.70 -31.36 13.82
N VAL A 134 -25.04 -30.87 12.77
CA VAL A 134 -23.77 -31.40 12.27
C VAL A 134 -22.60 -30.95 13.15
N ARG A 135 -21.69 -31.88 13.46
CA ARG A 135 -20.54 -31.66 14.35
C ARG A 135 -19.21 -31.61 13.57
N PHE A 136 -18.23 -30.91 14.12
CA PHE A 136 -16.82 -31.11 13.79
C PHE A 136 -16.41 -32.56 14.03
N THR A 137 -15.55 -33.10 13.18
CA THR A 137 -14.91 -34.39 13.40
C THR A 137 -13.92 -34.29 14.56
N GLU A 138 -13.62 -35.42 15.22
CA GLU A 138 -12.58 -35.43 16.26
C GLU A 138 -11.25 -34.89 15.71
N ASN A 139 -10.56 -34.09 16.53
CA ASN A 139 -9.30 -33.43 16.18
C ASN A 139 -9.36 -32.47 14.96
N SER A 140 -10.55 -32.07 14.49
CA SER A 140 -10.68 -31.02 13.47
C SER A 140 -11.05 -29.67 14.10
N GLY A 141 -11.03 -28.63 13.27
CA GLY A 141 -11.31 -27.29 13.73
C GLY A 141 -11.45 -26.31 12.59
N ILE A 142 -11.27 -25.04 12.93
CA ILE A 142 -11.41 -23.91 12.01
C ILE A 142 -10.05 -23.24 11.82
N LEU A 143 -9.67 -23.04 10.56
CA LEU A 143 -8.47 -22.28 10.19
C LEU A 143 -8.87 -20.95 9.54
N ILE A 144 -8.50 -19.83 10.17
CA ILE A 144 -8.74 -18.48 9.65
C ILE A 144 -7.50 -18.00 8.90
N LEU A 145 -7.65 -17.69 7.60
CA LEU A 145 -6.65 -17.03 6.77
C LEU A 145 -6.88 -15.52 6.83
N THR A 146 -6.03 -14.80 7.56
CA THR A 146 -6.18 -13.34 7.72
C THR A 146 -4.83 -12.63 7.78
N ASP A 147 -4.75 -11.33 7.47
CA ASP A 147 -3.60 -10.49 7.90
C ASP A 147 -3.97 -9.54 9.04
N ASN A 148 -5.20 -9.64 9.55
CA ASN A 148 -5.67 -8.88 10.69
C ASN A 148 -5.14 -9.48 12.00
N ILE A 149 -4.08 -8.89 12.54
CA ILE A 149 -3.51 -9.32 13.83
C ILE A 149 -4.45 -9.04 15.02
N GLU A 150 -5.43 -8.15 14.86
CA GLU A 150 -6.34 -7.79 15.95
C GLU A 150 -7.24 -8.97 16.33
N LEU A 151 -7.47 -9.94 15.42
CA LEU A 151 -8.19 -11.18 15.74
C LEU A 151 -7.57 -11.94 16.92
N LEU A 152 -6.24 -12.01 17.02
CA LEU A 152 -5.58 -12.66 18.16
C LEU A 152 -5.83 -11.90 19.48
N SER A 153 -5.90 -10.57 19.40
CA SER A 153 -6.23 -9.74 20.55
C SER A 153 -7.68 -9.96 20.99
N HIS A 154 -8.61 -10.05 20.06
CA HIS A 154 -10.02 -10.34 20.33
C HIS A 154 -10.19 -11.71 20.99
N ILE A 155 -9.57 -12.77 20.44
CA ILE A 155 -9.56 -14.11 21.07
C ILE A 155 -9.09 -14.06 22.54
N TRP A 156 -8.12 -13.18 22.85
CA TRP A 156 -7.60 -13.05 24.21
C TRP A 156 -8.48 -12.21 25.15
N ARG A 157 -9.39 -11.40 24.63
CA ARG A 157 -10.27 -10.55 25.44
C ARG A 157 -11.67 -11.10 25.55
N THR A 158 -12.05 -12.04 24.71
CA THR A 158 -13.39 -12.62 24.68
C THR A 158 -13.58 -13.71 25.74
N SER A 159 -14.70 -13.62 26.45
CA SER A 159 -15.14 -14.57 27.47
C SER A 159 -16.60 -14.96 27.26
N ILE A 160 -16.99 -16.09 27.84
CA ILE A 160 -18.37 -16.58 27.94
C ILE A 160 -18.59 -16.91 29.41
N ASP A 161 -19.65 -16.37 30.03
CA ASP A 161 -19.93 -16.54 31.46
C ASP A 161 -18.69 -16.25 32.35
N ASN A 162 -18.04 -15.10 32.12
CA ASN A 162 -16.80 -14.67 32.79
C ASN A 162 -15.61 -15.62 32.68
N THR A 163 -15.66 -16.63 31.80
CA THR A 163 -14.55 -17.52 31.54
C THR A 163 -14.02 -17.35 30.12
N PHE A 164 -12.71 -17.30 29.95
CA PHE A 164 -12.14 -17.08 28.63
C PHE A 164 -12.26 -18.33 27.76
N LEU A 165 -12.74 -18.16 26.52
CA LEU A 165 -12.97 -19.30 25.63
C LEU A 165 -11.66 -20.06 25.33
N ARG A 166 -10.53 -19.34 25.26
CA ARG A 166 -9.17 -19.91 25.08
C ARG A 166 -8.74 -20.90 26.16
N ASP A 167 -9.41 -20.89 27.32
CA ASP A 167 -9.09 -21.82 28.41
C ASP A 167 -9.70 -23.21 28.13
N TYR A 168 -10.62 -23.31 27.17
CA TYR A 168 -11.33 -24.53 26.81
C TYR A 168 -11.04 -25.00 25.38
N ILE A 169 -10.92 -24.09 24.42
CA ILE A 169 -10.53 -24.42 23.04
C ILE A 169 -9.06 -24.13 22.80
N LYS A 170 -8.39 -25.01 22.08
CA LYS A 170 -7.00 -24.77 21.69
C LYS A 170 -6.91 -23.74 20.59
N ILE A 171 -6.08 -22.72 20.85
CA ILE A 171 -5.77 -21.67 19.89
C ILE A 171 -4.37 -21.89 19.32
N TYR A 172 -4.26 -21.91 18.00
CA TYR A 172 -3.00 -22.09 17.29
C TYR A 172 -2.68 -20.90 16.38
N THR A 173 -1.39 -20.68 16.16
CA THR A 173 -0.87 -19.90 15.03
C THR A 173 -0.15 -20.86 14.10
N VAL A 174 -0.46 -20.79 12.81
CA VAL A 174 0.23 -21.62 11.79
C VAL A 174 1.46 -20.88 11.29
N GLU A 175 2.63 -21.47 11.47
CA GLU A 175 3.91 -20.93 11.01
C GLU A 175 4.77 -22.04 10.38
N ALA A 176 5.11 -21.92 9.09
CA ALA A 176 5.83 -22.97 8.35
C ALA A 176 5.21 -24.36 8.56
N GLU A 177 3.95 -24.52 8.17
CA GLU A 177 3.20 -25.80 8.20
C GLU A 177 2.87 -26.34 9.60
N ARG A 178 3.46 -25.77 10.65
CA ARG A 178 3.28 -26.24 12.03
C ARG A 178 2.27 -25.43 12.80
N PHE A 179 1.42 -26.13 13.54
CA PHE A 179 0.43 -25.54 14.43
C PHE A 179 1.09 -25.26 15.79
N LYS A 180 1.48 -24.01 16.02
CA LYS A 180 2.08 -23.60 17.28
C LYS A 180 1.00 -23.14 18.25
N PRO A 181 0.90 -23.69 19.46
CA PRO A 181 -0.01 -23.17 20.47
C PRO A 181 0.26 -21.70 20.71
N PHE A 182 -0.78 -20.88 20.57
CA PHE A 182 -0.66 -19.46 20.83
C PHE A 182 -0.50 -19.23 22.34
N THR A 183 0.60 -18.62 22.76
CA THR A 183 0.85 -18.29 24.17
C THR A 183 1.20 -16.80 24.26
N PHE A 184 0.33 -16.02 24.87
CA PHE A 184 0.53 -14.59 25.05
C PHE A 184 0.80 -14.29 26.52
N ASN A 185 2.03 -13.88 26.86
CA ASN A 185 2.39 -13.44 28.21
C ASN A 185 2.08 -14.42 29.37
N ASP A 186 1.99 -15.73 29.11
CA ASP A 186 1.84 -16.71 30.18
C ASP A 186 3.07 -16.68 31.09
N ASN A 187 2.90 -16.14 32.30
CA ASN A 187 3.87 -16.31 33.38
C ASN A 187 4.11 -17.81 33.53
N LYS A 188 5.32 -18.25 33.14
CA LYS A 188 5.77 -19.65 33.13
C LYS A 188 5.56 -20.40 34.46
N GLY A 189 5.25 -19.69 35.54
CA GLY A 189 4.95 -20.23 36.87
C GLY A 189 3.55 -20.81 37.09
N LYS A 190 2.49 -20.40 36.36
CA LYS A 190 1.11 -20.89 36.61
C LYS A 190 0.76 -22.20 35.87
N LYS A 191 1.42 -22.52 34.75
CA LYS A 191 1.11 -23.73 33.94
C LYS A 191 1.41 -25.08 34.60
N LYS A 192 2.09 -25.11 35.76
CA LYS A 192 2.42 -26.37 36.46
C LYS A 192 1.38 -26.84 37.48
N LYS A 193 0.38 -26.03 37.85
CA LYS A 193 -0.58 -26.39 38.91
C LYS A 193 -1.93 -26.93 38.44
N ASP A 194 -2.40 -26.57 37.25
CA ASP A 194 -3.71 -27.00 36.78
C ASP A 194 -3.55 -27.95 35.58
N GLY A 195 -3.76 -29.24 35.80
CA GLY A 195 -3.70 -30.32 34.79
C GLY A 195 -4.79 -30.27 33.73
N ILE A 196 -5.25 -29.08 33.33
CA ILE A 196 -6.40 -28.85 32.44
C ILE A 196 -6.04 -29.01 30.95
N ASN A 197 -4.75 -29.13 30.59
CA ASN A 197 -4.29 -29.21 29.20
C ASN A 197 -4.01 -30.64 28.69
N LYS A 198 -4.93 -31.60 28.89
CA LYS A 198 -4.95 -32.82 28.08
C LYS A 198 -6.06 -32.69 27.04
N ASP A 199 -5.65 -32.49 25.80
CA ASP A 199 -6.54 -32.48 24.65
C ASP A 199 -7.04 -33.90 24.39
N ASP A 200 -8.32 -34.11 24.64
CA ASP A 200 -8.98 -35.36 24.29
C ASP A 200 -9.49 -35.34 22.83
N GLY A 201 -9.28 -34.24 22.09
CA GLY A 201 -9.68 -34.11 20.70
C GLY A 201 -11.18 -33.86 20.50
N THR A 202 -11.93 -33.65 21.59
CA THR A 202 -13.40 -33.57 21.56
C THR A 202 -13.92 -32.18 21.20
N LEU A 203 -13.15 -31.12 21.47
CA LEU A 203 -13.51 -29.75 21.14
C LEU A 203 -12.77 -29.27 19.87
N PRO A 204 -13.45 -28.53 18.99
CA PRO A 204 -12.82 -27.99 17.80
C PRO A 204 -11.74 -26.98 18.16
N TRP A 205 -10.58 -27.08 17.52
CA TRP A 205 -9.52 -26.09 17.65
C TRP A 205 -9.76 -24.88 16.74
N LEU A 206 -9.11 -23.77 17.07
CA LEU A 206 -9.10 -22.55 16.25
C LEU A 206 -7.67 -22.18 15.90
N ALA A 207 -7.36 -22.03 14.62
CA ALA A 207 -6.03 -21.64 14.17
C ALA A 207 -6.08 -20.38 13.31
N ILE A 208 -5.04 -19.54 13.42
CA ILE A 208 -4.86 -18.38 12.54
C ILE A 208 -3.62 -18.58 11.69
N PHE A 209 -3.79 -18.45 10.37
CA PHE A 209 -2.69 -18.43 9.42
C PHE A 209 -2.60 -17.08 8.72
N ARG A 210 -1.42 -16.46 8.86
CA ARG A 210 -1.14 -15.15 8.28
C ARG A 210 -0.72 -15.23 6.82
N ALA A 211 -1.65 -15.71 5.99
CA ALA A 211 -1.32 -16.19 4.65
C ALA A 211 -0.55 -15.15 3.81
N TYR A 212 -0.75 -13.84 3.98
CA TYR A 212 -0.06 -12.80 3.21
C TYR A 212 1.46 -12.84 3.37
N ARG A 213 1.95 -13.31 4.54
CA ARG A 213 3.37 -13.33 4.92
C ARG A 213 4.07 -14.66 4.68
N HIS A 214 3.33 -15.65 4.20
CA HIS A 214 3.79 -17.02 4.11
C HIS A 214 3.37 -17.63 2.77
N SER A 215 4.19 -18.54 2.24
CA SER A 215 3.79 -19.43 1.17
C SER A 215 2.61 -20.26 1.66
N LEU A 216 1.71 -20.59 0.74
CA LEU A 216 0.63 -21.52 1.05
C LEU A 216 1.25 -22.90 1.27
N PRO A 217 1.03 -23.53 2.43
CA PRO A 217 1.64 -24.82 2.72
C PRO A 217 1.06 -25.92 1.84
N GLU A 218 1.88 -26.87 1.38
CA GLU A 218 1.39 -27.96 0.52
C GLU A 218 0.51 -28.97 1.28
N GLY A 219 0.73 -29.10 2.59
CA GLY A 219 -0.01 -29.93 3.53
C GLY A 219 -0.19 -29.22 4.87
N LEU A 220 -1.15 -29.65 5.68
CA LEU A 220 -1.37 -29.14 7.03
C LEU A 220 -1.17 -30.28 8.03
N GLU A 221 -0.48 -30.00 9.14
CA GLU A 221 -0.33 -30.94 10.26
C GLU A 221 -1.68 -31.38 10.84
N MET A 222 -2.65 -30.46 10.88
CA MET A 222 -4.01 -30.70 11.32
C MET A 222 -4.98 -30.37 10.18
N ASN A 223 -6.00 -31.23 9.98
CA ASN A 223 -6.98 -31.05 8.92
C ASN A 223 -8.15 -30.17 9.39
N PRO A 224 -8.30 -28.93 8.88
CA PRO A 224 -9.46 -28.12 9.18
C PRO A 224 -10.72 -28.73 8.52
N ASP A 225 -11.83 -28.75 9.23
CA ASP A 225 -13.13 -28.98 8.58
C ASP A 225 -13.60 -27.71 7.85
N VAL A 226 -13.25 -26.53 8.40
CA VAL A 226 -13.62 -25.23 7.85
C VAL A 226 -12.38 -24.35 7.68
N ILE A 227 -12.22 -23.75 6.50
CA ILE A 227 -11.29 -22.63 6.30
C ILE A 227 -12.08 -21.35 6.08
N VAL A 228 -11.83 -20.33 6.90
CA VAL A 228 -12.39 -18.99 6.74
C VAL A 228 -11.32 -18.09 6.12
N ILE A 229 -11.60 -17.50 4.95
CA ILE A 229 -10.70 -16.58 4.26
C ILE A 229 -11.16 -15.15 4.49
N ASP A 230 -10.38 -14.39 5.25
CA ASP A 230 -10.63 -12.98 5.52
C ASP A 230 -9.87 -12.09 4.53
N LEU A 231 -10.62 -11.52 3.58
CA LEU A 231 -10.16 -10.59 2.55
C LEU A 231 -10.53 -9.13 2.85
N LEU A 232 -11.11 -8.84 4.02
CA LEU A 232 -11.39 -7.45 4.43
C LEU A 232 -10.08 -6.62 4.47
N PRO A 233 -8.94 -7.15 4.97
CA PRO A 233 -7.65 -6.50 4.78
C PRO A 233 -7.24 -6.46 3.31
N PHE A 234 -6.90 -5.27 2.81
CA PHE A 234 -6.49 -5.06 1.40
C PHE A 234 -5.31 -5.92 0.92
N ARG A 235 -4.52 -6.51 1.82
CA ARG A 235 -3.24 -7.15 1.50
C ARG A 235 -3.39 -8.50 0.79
N HIS A 236 -4.48 -9.23 1.01
CA HIS A 236 -4.70 -10.54 0.36
C HIS A 236 -5.25 -10.45 -1.06
N ARG A 237 -5.65 -9.24 -1.47
CA ARG A 237 -6.39 -8.97 -2.71
C ARG A 237 -5.71 -9.53 -3.97
N SER A 238 -4.40 -9.36 -4.12
CA SER A 238 -3.65 -9.84 -5.30
C SER A 238 -3.57 -11.36 -5.43
N ARG A 239 -3.72 -12.11 -4.32
CA ARG A 239 -3.63 -13.57 -4.26
C ARG A 239 -4.94 -14.25 -3.87
N ALA A 240 -6.05 -13.51 -3.80
CA ALA A 240 -7.32 -13.99 -3.29
C ALA A 240 -7.77 -15.30 -3.97
N MET A 241 -7.66 -15.37 -5.31
CA MET A 241 -8.01 -16.60 -6.05
C MET A 241 -7.11 -17.79 -5.74
N LYS A 242 -5.81 -17.55 -5.47
CA LYS A 242 -4.88 -18.61 -5.04
C LYS A 242 -5.26 -19.12 -3.65
N LEU A 243 -5.65 -18.22 -2.74
CA LEU A 243 -6.14 -18.59 -1.39
C LEU A 243 -7.40 -19.45 -1.45
N VAL A 244 -8.39 -19.06 -2.27
CA VAL A 244 -9.65 -19.81 -2.42
C VAL A 244 -9.37 -21.22 -2.97
N LYS A 245 -8.59 -21.34 -4.05
CA LYS A 245 -8.22 -22.64 -4.61
C LYS A 245 -7.52 -23.55 -3.60
N TRP A 246 -6.59 -22.97 -2.83
CA TRP A 246 -5.88 -23.70 -1.79
C TRP A 246 -6.80 -24.15 -0.66
N ALA A 247 -7.68 -23.26 -0.17
CA ALA A 247 -8.62 -23.59 0.89
C ALA A 247 -9.55 -24.76 0.52
N LYS A 248 -10.07 -24.78 -0.72
CA LYS A 248 -10.93 -25.87 -1.22
C LYS A 248 -10.23 -27.24 -1.28
N LYS A 249 -8.89 -27.25 -1.38
CA LYS A 249 -8.08 -28.47 -1.36
C LYS A 249 -7.88 -29.00 0.07
N HIS A 250 -7.88 -28.11 1.07
CA HIS A 250 -7.45 -28.42 2.44
C HIS A 250 -8.58 -28.46 3.46
N ALA A 251 -9.79 -28.04 3.12
CA ALA A 251 -10.96 -28.11 3.98
C ALA A 251 -12.18 -28.70 3.24
N LYS A 252 -13.16 -29.16 4.01
CA LYS A 252 -14.46 -29.61 3.49
C LYS A 252 -15.40 -28.44 3.20
N HIS A 253 -15.19 -27.31 3.86
CA HIS A 253 -16.01 -26.12 3.73
C HIS A 253 -15.14 -24.87 3.71
N VAL A 254 -15.35 -24.02 2.71
CA VAL A 254 -14.68 -22.73 2.60
C VAL A 254 -15.69 -21.60 2.76
N ILE A 255 -15.41 -20.72 3.72
CA ILE A 255 -16.14 -19.45 3.90
C ILE A 255 -15.20 -18.33 3.46
N VAL A 256 -15.61 -17.54 2.47
CA VAL A 256 -14.86 -16.35 2.04
C VAL A 256 -15.57 -15.12 2.57
N ILE A 257 -14.84 -14.21 3.21
CA ILE A 257 -15.34 -12.92 3.68
C ILE A 257 -14.59 -11.85 2.90
N ALA A 258 -15.32 -11.05 2.13
CA ALA A 258 -14.72 -10.06 1.24
C ALA A 258 -15.50 -8.74 1.23
N PRO A 259 -14.86 -7.62 0.88
CA PRO A 259 -15.49 -6.31 0.96
C PRO A 259 -16.54 -6.07 -0.13
N THR A 260 -17.73 -5.61 0.24
CA THR A 260 -18.84 -5.35 -0.69
C THR A 260 -18.46 -4.37 -1.80
N GLY A 261 -18.88 -4.67 -3.03
CA GLY A 261 -18.75 -3.77 -4.19
C GLY A 261 -17.35 -3.69 -4.81
N ASP A 262 -16.41 -4.50 -4.33
CA ASP A 262 -15.06 -4.56 -4.89
C ASP A 262 -14.92 -5.60 -6.02
N GLU A 263 -13.95 -5.37 -6.92
CA GLU A 263 -13.76 -6.21 -8.11
C GLU A 263 -13.33 -7.65 -7.77
N ILE A 264 -12.67 -7.84 -6.63
CA ILE A 264 -12.16 -9.13 -6.20
C ILE A 264 -13.29 -10.00 -5.67
N SER A 265 -14.20 -9.42 -4.90
CA SER A 265 -15.42 -10.09 -4.44
C SER A 265 -16.27 -10.52 -5.62
N LEU A 266 -16.39 -9.70 -6.66
CA LEU A 266 -17.06 -10.07 -7.91
C LEU A 266 -16.38 -11.27 -8.59
N ASN A 267 -15.05 -11.24 -8.71
CA ASN A 267 -14.27 -12.33 -9.32
C ASN A 267 -14.34 -13.64 -8.52
N ILE A 268 -14.45 -13.57 -7.19
CA ILE A 268 -14.65 -14.74 -6.33
C ILE A 268 -16.08 -15.25 -6.43
N ALA A 269 -17.08 -14.36 -6.44
CA ALA A 269 -18.49 -14.69 -6.61
C ALA A 269 -18.75 -15.41 -7.94
N ALA A 270 -17.93 -15.18 -8.97
CA ALA A 270 -17.98 -15.93 -10.22
C ALA A 270 -17.53 -17.40 -10.08
N LYS A 271 -16.84 -17.79 -8.99
CA LYS A 271 -16.30 -19.15 -8.75
C LYS A 271 -16.83 -19.85 -7.51
N VAL A 272 -17.63 -19.17 -6.70
CA VAL A 272 -18.30 -19.72 -5.52
C VAL A 272 -19.79 -19.66 -5.78
N GLU A 273 -20.47 -20.79 -5.72
CA GLU A 273 -21.89 -20.90 -6.09
C GLU A 273 -22.79 -20.09 -5.15
N ASN A 274 -22.51 -20.15 -3.84
CA ASN A 274 -23.26 -19.43 -2.83
C ASN A 274 -22.58 -18.09 -2.51
N CYS A 275 -23.33 -17.00 -2.58
CA CYS A 275 -22.87 -15.66 -2.29
C CYS A 275 -23.99 -14.84 -1.62
N VAL A 276 -23.73 -14.39 -0.40
CA VAL A 276 -24.60 -13.46 0.34
C VAL A 276 -23.92 -12.09 0.39
N PRO A 277 -24.32 -11.17 -0.50
CA PRO A 277 -23.89 -9.78 -0.46
C PRO A 277 -24.65 -9.02 0.62
N VAL A 278 -23.96 -8.19 1.39
CA VAL A 278 -24.57 -7.26 2.33
C VAL A 278 -24.39 -5.86 1.77
N ASP A 279 -25.30 -5.51 0.86
CA ASP A 279 -25.43 -4.20 0.23
C ASP A 279 -26.81 -3.61 0.52
N MET A 280 -27.06 -2.41 -0.01
CA MET A 280 -28.35 -1.75 0.11
C MET A 280 -29.52 -2.64 -0.38
N TYR A 281 -29.41 -3.23 -1.57
CA TYR A 281 -30.47 -4.05 -2.15
C TYR A 281 -30.80 -5.27 -1.29
N THR A 282 -29.77 -5.92 -0.75
CA THR A 282 -29.95 -7.08 0.10
C THR A 282 -30.53 -6.69 1.45
N ILE A 283 -30.15 -5.52 2.00
CA ILE A 283 -30.77 -4.99 3.22
C ILE A 283 -32.25 -4.68 2.98
N GLU A 284 -32.61 -4.01 1.89
CA GLU A 284 -34.01 -3.73 1.55
C GLU A 284 -34.80 -5.01 1.34
N LYS A 285 -34.20 -6.00 0.68
CA LYS A 285 -34.79 -7.32 0.47
C LYS A 285 -34.95 -8.09 1.77
N PHE A 286 -33.98 -8.06 2.67
CA PHE A 286 -34.16 -8.65 4.00
C PHE A 286 -35.23 -7.89 4.79
N ASN A 287 -35.29 -6.56 4.67
CA ASN A 287 -36.27 -5.74 5.36
C ASN A 287 -37.70 -5.89 4.79
N SER A 288 -37.88 -6.42 3.58
CA SER A 288 -39.22 -6.77 3.07
C SER A 288 -39.66 -8.18 3.50
N LEU A 289 -38.72 -9.08 3.80
CA LEU A 289 -39.01 -10.46 4.19
C LEU A 289 -39.08 -10.65 5.72
N PHE A 290 -38.17 -9.99 6.43
CA PHE A 290 -37.93 -10.13 7.86
C PHE A 290 -38.27 -8.83 8.59
N ASN A 291 -38.82 -8.95 9.79
CA ASN A 291 -39.01 -7.82 10.69
C ASN A 291 -37.68 -7.50 11.39
N LEU A 292 -36.85 -6.67 10.74
CA LEU A 292 -35.51 -6.32 11.19
C LEU A 292 -35.51 -5.05 12.04
N ASP A 293 -34.81 -5.06 13.17
CA ASP A 293 -34.46 -3.84 13.89
C ASP A 293 -33.15 -3.25 13.34
N LEU A 294 -33.30 -2.24 12.48
CA LEU A 294 -32.19 -1.56 11.80
C LEU A 294 -31.75 -0.26 12.47
N ASN A 295 -32.36 0.14 13.59
CA ASN A 295 -32.17 1.48 14.19
C ASN A 295 -31.31 1.49 15.47
N LEU A 296 -30.76 0.34 15.85
CA LEU A 296 -29.92 0.19 17.04
C LEU A 296 -28.52 0.79 16.82
N ILE A 297 -28.07 1.63 17.76
CA ILE A 297 -26.71 2.16 17.80
C ILE A 297 -25.86 1.17 18.63
N PRO A 298 -24.93 0.41 18.02
CA PRO A 298 -24.16 -0.59 18.74
C PRO A 298 -23.13 0.04 19.67
N ASN A 299 -22.82 -0.64 20.78
CA ASN A 299 -21.65 -0.32 21.58
C ASN A 299 -20.34 -0.58 20.77
N PRO A 300 -19.19 -0.01 21.17
CA PRO A 300 -17.95 -0.14 20.41
C PRO A 300 -17.46 -1.59 20.24
N VAL A 301 -17.73 -2.48 21.19
CA VAL A 301 -17.37 -3.90 21.10
C VAL A 301 -18.21 -4.59 20.05
N THR A 302 -19.55 -4.48 20.11
CA THR A 302 -20.46 -5.01 19.11
C THR A 302 -20.13 -4.50 17.70
N ALA A 303 -19.80 -3.22 17.56
CA ALA A 303 -19.48 -2.61 16.26
C ALA A 303 -18.29 -3.25 15.53
N VAL A 304 -17.36 -3.89 16.25
CA VAL A 304 -16.20 -4.59 15.68
C VAL A 304 -16.56 -5.98 15.16
N TRP A 305 -17.49 -6.65 15.82
CA TRP A 305 -17.85 -8.05 15.55
C TRP A 305 -19.04 -8.20 14.60
N SER A 306 -20.00 -7.28 14.69
CA SER A 306 -21.32 -7.33 14.05
C SER A 306 -21.39 -6.41 12.82
N LEU A 307 -22.32 -6.71 11.92
CA LEU A 307 -22.69 -5.81 10.82
C LEU A 307 -23.62 -4.68 11.25
N GLN A 308 -24.06 -4.61 12.51
CA GLN A 308 -25.01 -3.60 12.98
C GLN A 308 -24.55 -2.16 12.72
N SER A 309 -23.27 -1.90 12.94
CA SER A 309 -22.64 -0.60 12.66
C SER A 309 -22.62 -0.26 11.16
N SER A 310 -22.80 -1.24 10.27
CA SER A 310 -22.91 -1.01 8.81
C SER A 310 -24.19 -0.34 8.40
N VAL A 311 -25.28 -0.76 9.03
CA VAL A 311 -26.58 -0.70 8.38
C VAL A 311 -27.00 0.75 8.10
N PRO A 312 -26.81 1.72 9.02
CA PRO A 312 -27.17 3.11 8.74
C PRO A 312 -26.45 3.67 7.51
N TYR A 313 -25.17 3.33 7.33
CA TYR A 313 -24.36 3.80 6.20
C TYR A 313 -24.74 3.14 4.88
N LEU A 314 -25.24 1.90 4.91
CA LEU A 314 -25.72 1.21 3.71
C LEU A 314 -27.15 1.59 3.33
N LYS A 315 -28.02 1.86 4.31
CA LYS A 315 -29.46 2.10 4.13
C LYS A 315 -29.78 3.49 3.60
N GLU A 316 -28.90 4.48 3.81
CA GLU A 316 -29.16 5.86 3.44
C GLU A 316 -28.74 6.18 1.98
N TRP A 317 -29.68 5.97 1.06
CA TRP A 317 -29.46 5.90 -0.40
C TRP A 317 -29.68 7.20 -1.18
N LYS A 318 -30.44 8.16 -0.64
CA LYS A 318 -30.60 9.51 -1.24
C LYS A 318 -29.37 10.36 -0.95
N ARG A 319 -28.27 10.05 -1.64
CA ARG A 319 -27.01 10.82 -1.57
C ARG A 319 -26.98 11.83 -2.70
N GLU A 320 -26.68 13.07 -2.36
CA GLU A 320 -26.31 14.08 -3.35
C GLU A 320 -24.78 14.12 -3.41
N ILE A 321 -24.21 13.82 -4.57
CA ILE A 321 -22.78 13.96 -4.82
C ILE A 321 -22.60 15.15 -5.74
N THR A 322 -21.83 16.14 -5.30
CA THR A 322 -21.56 17.33 -6.12
C THR A 322 -20.17 17.22 -6.74
N ILE A 323 -20.12 17.07 -8.06
CA ILE A 323 -18.85 17.09 -8.81
C ILE A 323 -18.51 18.53 -9.13
N GLN A 324 -17.37 19.00 -8.63
CA GLN A 324 -16.81 20.31 -8.93
C GLN A 324 -15.93 20.21 -10.17
N GLN A 325 -16.42 20.71 -11.30
CA GLN A 325 -15.74 20.62 -12.59
C GLN A 325 -14.85 21.82 -12.82
N ILE A 326 -13.56 21.59 -13.04
CA ILE A 326 -12.64 22.63 -13.47
C ILE A 326 -12.85 22.91 -14.96
N LYS A 327 -13.25 24.14 -15.29
CA LYS A 327 -13.29 24.69 -16.64
C LYS A 327 -12.32 25.87 -16.77
N GLY A 328 -11.98 26.24 -18.00
CA GLY A 328 -10.91 27.21 -18.28
C GLY A 328 -9.56 26.54 -18.52
N LEU A 329 -8.45 27.27 -18.35
CA LEU A 329 -7.08 26.76 -18.53
C LEU A 329 -6.75 26.27 -19.96
N ARG A 330 -7.03 27.09 -20.97
CA ARG A 330 -6.91 26.70 -22.39
C ARG A 330 -5.52 26.15 -22.74
N SER A 331 -4.44 26.82 -22.33
CA SER A 331 -3.05 26.40 -22.57
C SER A 331 -2.77 25.03 -21.94
N LEU A 332 -3.06 24.87 -20.65
CA LEU A 332 -2.91 23.60 -19.92
C LEU A 332 -3.73 22.46 -20.55
N HIS A 333 -4.98 22.73 -20.96
CA HIS A 333 -5.84 21.74 -21.61
C HIS A 333 -5.31 21.31 -22.98
N GLN A 334 -4.69 22.25 -23.71
CA GLN A 334 -4.11 21.99 -25.01
C GLN A 334 -2.87 21.09 -24.88
N SER A 335 -1.93 21.42 -23.98
CA SER A 335 -0.75 20.58 -23.71
C SER A 335 -1.14 19.22 -23.12
N PHE A 336 -2.13 19.17 -22.21
CA PHE A 336 -2.65 17.92 -21.66
C PHE A 336 -3.29 17.03 -22.73
N SER A 337 -4.06 17.61 -23.66
CA SER A 337 -4.69 16.84 -24.75
C SER A 337 -3.67 16.29 -25.74
N LYS A 338 -2.61 17.03 -26.06
CA LYS A 338 -1.49 16.53 -26.87
C LYS A 338 -0.78 15.38 -26.16
N ALA A 339 -0.45 15.54 -24.87
CA ALA A 339 0.16 14.49 -24.07
C ALA A 339 -0.70 13.22 -24.04
N LEU A 340 -2.03 13.34 -23.90
CA LEU A 340 -2.94 12.19 -23.95
C LEU A 340 -2.99 11.50 -25.33
N ASP A 341 -2.98 12.26 -26.42
CA ASP A 341 -2.93 11.70 -27.78
C ASP A 341 -1.64 10.90 -28.00
N ILE A 342 -0.51 11.45 -27.54
CA ILE A 342 0.79 10.76 -27.60
C ILE A 342 0.79 9.48 -26.73
N LEU A 343 0.26 9.56 -25.50
CA LEU A 343 0.11 8.40 -24.62
C LEU A 343 -0.80 7.33 -25.25
N GLY A 344 -1.86 7.72 -25.95
CA GLY A 344 -2.75 6.81 -26.68
C GLY A 344 -2.04 6.03 -27.80
N LYS A 345 -0.95 6.58 -28.36
CA LYS A 345 -0.13 5.97 -29.42
C LYS A 345 1.07 5.18 -28.89
N SER A 346 1.28 5.16 -27.58
CA SER A 346 2.45 4.52 -26.94
C SER A 346 2.32 3.01 -26.66
N TYR A 347 1.32 2.36 -27.27
CA TYR A 347 1.09 0.92 -27.14
C TYR A 347 1.78 0.16 -28.26
N THR A 348 2.42 -0.94 -27.91
CA THR A 348 3.00 -1.91 -28.85
C THR A 348 1.91 -2.71 -29.55
N GLY A 349 2.26 -3.45 -30.60
CA GLY A 349 1.36 -4.36 -31.32
C GLY A 349 0.80 -5.48 -30.44
N SER A 350 1.43 -5.77 -29.30
CA SER A 350 0.93 -6.68 -28.27
C SER A 350 -0.18 -6.10 -27.39
N GLY A 351 -0.43 -4.79 -27.50
CA GLY A 351 -1.37 -4.05 -26.64
C GLY A 351 -0.79 -3.63 -25.29
N GLU A 352 0.51 -3.82 -25.05
CA GLU A 352 1.20 -3.33 -23.85
C GLU A 352 1.77 -1.92 -24.08
N GLN A 353 1.64 -1.06 -23.07
CA GLN A 353 2.17 0.30 -23.11
C GLN A 353 3.63 0.33 -22.66
N VAL A 354 4.49 1.02 -23.42
CA VAL A 354 5.91 1.17 -23.12
C VAL A 354 6.12 1.72 -21.70
N LEU A 355 7.01 1.08 -20.93
CA LEU A 355 7.19 1.34 -19.50
C LEU A 355 7.50 2.81 -19.16
N SER A 356 8.32 3.47 -19.96
CA SER A 356 8.68 4.87 -19.78
C SER A 356 7.49 5.80 -19.95
N PHE A 357 6.64 5.57 -20.95
CA PHE A 357 5.38 6.31 -21.16
C PHE A 357 4.42 6.09 -19.99
N LYS A 358 4.27 4.85 -19.53
CA LYS A 358 3.45 4.53 -18.36
C LYS A 358 3.95 5.26 -17.10
N LYS A 359 5.26 5.36 -16.91
CA LYS A 359 5.85 6.11 -15.78
C LYS A 359 5.65 7.63 -15.94
N VAL A 360 5.83 8.20 -17.14
CA VAL A 360 5.54 9.62 -17.40
C VAL A 360 4.06 9.93 -17.17
N GLN A 361 3.16 9.07 -17.64
CA GLN A 361 1.71 9.18 -17.38
C GLN A 361 1.41 9.19 -15.88
N ASN A 362 2.03 8.30 -15.10
CA ASN A 362 1.85 8.27 -13.65
C ASN A 362 2.35 9.56 -12.98
N ILE A 363 3.45 10.15 -13.46
CA ILE A 363 3.97 11.42 -12.94
C ILE A 363 3.04 12.57 -13.33
N LEU A 364 2.56 12.63 -14.57
CA LEU A 364 1.61 13.61 -15.05
C LEU A 364 0.33 13.58 -14.20
N LEU A 365 -0.27 12.40 -14.02
CA LEU A 365 -1.45 12.22 -13.18
C LEU A 365 -1.18 12.62 -11.73
N LYS A 366 0.00 12.27 -11.20
CA LYS A 366 0.41 12.70 -9.86
C LYS A 366 0.48 14.21 -9.75
N MET A 367 1.12 14.89 -10.70
CA MET A 367 1.27 16.34 -10.71
C MET A 367 -0.09 17.05 -10.76
N LEU A 368 -1.00 16.59 -11.63
CA LEU A 368 -2.36 17.13 -11.74
C LEU A 368 -3.24 16.83 -10.51
N SER A 369 -2.83 15.89 -9.65
CA SER A 369 -3.54 15.51 -8.42
C SER A 369 -3.22 16.39 -7.20
N ILE A 370 -2.19 17.25 -7.30
CA ILE A 370 -1.67 18.04 -6.17
C ILE A 370 -2.55 19.29 -5.96
N PRO A 371 -3.20 19.44 -4.78
CA PRO A 371 -4.05 20.59 -4.44
C PRO A 371 -3.30 21.77 -3.80
N ILE A 372 -1.97 21.69 -3.69
CA ILE A 372 -1.11 22.80 -3.27
C ILE A 372 -0.27 23.29 -4.46
N PRO A 373 0.27 24.51 -4.42
CA PRO A 373 1.19 25.00 -5.45
C PRO A 373 2.37 24.05 -5.65
N ILE A 374 2.78 23.84 -6.92
CA ILE A 374 3.86 22.89 -7.23
C ILE A 374 5.17 23.37 -6.60
N ASP A 375 5.44 24.66 -6.58
CA ASP A 375 6.62 25.24 -5.92
C ASP A 375 6.68 24.92 -4.41
N TRP A 376 5.53 24.92 -3.71
CA TRP A 376 5.42 24.53 -2.30
C TRP A 376 5.74 23.04 -2.12
N TYR A 377 5.15 22.21 -2.98
CA TYR A 377 5.35 20.77 -2.96
C TYR A 377 6.82 20.40 -3.23
N GLU A 378 7.47 21.04 -4.21
CA GLU A 378 8.89 20.83 -4.52
C GLU A 378 9.81 21.27 -3.38
N ARG A 379 9.57 22.45 -2.79
CA ARG A 379 10.32 22.91 -1.60
C ARG A 379 10.23 21.93 -0.44
N THR A 380 9.04 21.38 -0.21
CA THR A 380 8.84 20.38 0.85
C THR A 380 9.62 19.09 0.54
N ARG A 381 9.56 18.59 -0.70
CA ARG A 381 10.32 17.41 -1.12
C ARG A 381 11.82 17.61 -0.94
N TRP A 382 12.34 18.76 -1.35
CA TRP A 382 13.74 19.10 -1.19
C TRP A 382 14.13 19.18 0.28
N SER A 383 13.32 19.81 1.14
CA SER A 383 13.57 19.85 2.59
C SER A 383 13.66 18.45 3.21
N GLN A 384 12.97 17.46 2.63
CA GLN A 384 12.99 16.05 3.02
C GLN A 384 14.05 15.21 2.28
N GLY A 385 14.89 15.83 1.44
CA GLY A 385 15.94 15.15 0.66
C GLY A 385 15.44 14.25 -0.48
N LYS A 386 14.24 14.51 -1.02
CA LYS A 386 13.63 13.76 -2.13
C LYS A 386 13.80 14.51 -3.47
N PRO A 387 13.95 13.79 -4.61
CA PRO A 387 14.09 14.43 -5.92
C PRO A 387 12.81 15.16 -6.33
N THR A 388 12.97 16.20 -7.14
CA THR A 388 11.86 17.03 -7.65
C THR A 388 11.04 16.29 -8.71
N ILE A 389 9.81 16.73 -9.01
CA ILE A 389 9.01 16.18 -10.12
C ILE A 389 9.76 16.32 -11.43
N LYS A 390 10.39 17.48 -11.68
CA LYS A 390 11.19 17.73 -12.89
C LYS A 390 12.36 16.77 -13.01
N GLU A 391 13.12 16.53 -11.93
CA GLU A 391 14.19 15.54 -11.90
C GLU A 391 13.68 14.12 -12.15
N ILE A 392 12.52 13.76 -11.60
CA ILE A 392 11.90 12.44 -11.82
C ILE A 392 11.48 12.30 -13.29
N LEU A 393 10.86 13.31 -13.90
CA LEU A 393 10.49 13.31 -15.31
C LEU A 393 11.71 13.08 -16.20
N LEU A 394 12.78 13.86 -15.98
CA LEU A 394 14.04 13.74 -16.72
C LEU A 394 14.76 12.41 -16.49
N THR A 395 14.53 11.75 -15.37
CA THR A 395 15.11 10.43 -15.06
C THR A 395 14.31 9.31 -15.71
N VAL A 396 12.98 9.38 -15.64
CA VAL A 396 12.06 8.39 -16.22
C VAL A 396 12.12 8.40 -17.75
N SER A 397 12.30 9.58 -18.34
CA SER A 397 12.47 9.76 -19.78
C SER A 397 13.88 9.42 -20.27
N LYS A 398 14.66 8.68 -19.48
CA LYS A 398 15.91 8.06 -19.90
C LYS A 398 15.80 6.53 -19.90
N ILE A 399 14.61 6.01 -19.58
CA ILE A 399 14.30 4.58 -19.62
C ILE A 399 13.91 4.27 -21.06
N GLN A 400 14.79 3.59 -21.79
CA GLN A 400 14.54 3.13 -23.14
C GLN A 400 13.64 1.89 -23.14
N GLY A 401 13.05 1.60 -24.30
CA GLY A 401 12.31 0.37 -24.55
C GLY A 401 13.25 -0.84 -24.74
N ASP A 402 12.77 -2.01 -24.35
CA ASP A 402 13.54 -3.25 -24.42
C ASP A 402 13.48 -3.89 -25.82
N SER A 403 12.42 -3.60 -26.59
CA SER A 403 12.24 -4.09 -27.97
C SER A 403 12.47 -3.01 -29.03
N TYR A 404 12.74 -3.42 -30.27
CA TYR A 404 12.86 -2.50 -31.42
C TYR A 404 11.60 -1.64 -31.60
N GLU A 405 10.43 -2.25 -31.44
CA GLU A 405 9.15 -1.54 -31.50
C GLU A 405 9.02 -0.50 -30.38
N GLU A 406 9.38 -0.88 -29.14
CA GLU A 406 9.34 0.05 -28.02
C GLU A 406 10.35 1.21 -28.17
N LYS A 407 11.54 0.94 -28.72
CA LYS A 407 12.53 1.96 -29.06
C LYS A 407 12.00 2.92 -30.12
N LEU A 408 11.40 2.40 -31.20
CA LEU A 408 10.80 3.21 -32.25
C LEU A 408 9.69 4.11 -31.71
N ILE A 409 8.78 3.55 -30.90
CA ILE A 409 7.73 4.30 -30.20
C ILE A 409 8.36 5.37 -29.30
N TYR A 410 9.40 5.02 -28.57
CA TYR A 410 10.10 5.93 -27.67
C TYR A 410 10.77 7.09 -28.40
N ASP A 411 11.63 6.83 -29.38
CA ASP A 411 12.38 7.85 -30.10
C ASP A 411 11.44 8.79 -30.87
N THR A 412 10.32 8.25 -31.37
CA THR A 412 9.32 9.04 -32.11
C THR A 412 8.46 9.89 -31.18
N LEU A 413 8.02 9.36 -30.03
CA LEU A 413 6.94 9.97 -29.25
C LEU A 413 7.39 10.60 -27.91
N MET A 414 8.45 10.07 -27.28
CA MET A 414 8.88 10.51 -25.94
C MET A 414 9.36 11.97 -25.92
N PRO A 415 10.14 12.48 -26.90
CA PRO A 415 10.55 13.88 -26.90
C PRO A 415 9.36 14.85 -26.92
N HIS A 416 8.34 14.53 -27.71
CA HIS A 416 7.10 15.31 -27.79
C HIS A 416 6.29 15.22 -26.49
N LEU A 417 6.14 13.99 -25.94
CA LEU A 417 5.46 13.79 -24.67
C LEU A 417 6.14 14.59 -23.55
N LEU A 418 7.46 14.54 -23.48
CA LEU A 418 8.23 15.28 -22.48
C LEU A 418 8.06 16.79 -22.63
N LYS A 419 8.13 17.29 -23.87
CA LYS A 419 7.91 18.72 -24.14
C LYS A 419 6.55 19.16 -23.59
N ASP A 420 5.48 18.43 -23.92
CA ASP A 420 4.13 18.77 -23.46
C ASP A 420 4.00 18.60 -21.92
N VAL A 421 4.60 17.56 -21.32
CA VAL A 421 4.52 17.33 -19.87
C VAL A 421 5.35 18.35 -19.07
N ILE A 422 6.50 18.78 -19.59
CA ILE A 422 7.31 19.86 -19.00
C ILE A 422 6.58 21.20 -19.14
N GLU A 423 5.94 21.47 -20.27
CA GLU A 423 5.11 22.67 -20.45
C GLU A 423 3.97 22.70 -19.41
N ILE A 424 3.29 21.56 -19.19
CA ILE A 424 2.28 21.44 -18.13
C ILE A 424 2.90 21.72 -16.75
N TYR A 425 4.10 21.18 -16.46
CA TYR A 425 4.81 21.44 -15.21
C TYR A 425 5.13 22.93 -15.03
N ASP A 426 5.69 23.58 -16.04
CA ASP A 426 6.09 24.99 -15.97
C ASP A 426 4.86 25.90 -15.84
N ILE A 427 3.75 25.59 -16.52
CA ILE A 427 2.45 26.27 -16.33
C ILE A 427 2.00 26.13 -14.87
N LEU A 428 1.97 24.91 -14.33
CA LEU A 428 1.53 24.67 -12.95
C LEU A 428 2.47 25.28 -11.90
N MET A 429 3.77 25.41 -12.20
CA MET A 429 4.75 26.09 -11.36
C MET A 429 4.54 27.60 -11.33
N GLY A 430 4.15 28.20 -12.46
CA GLY A 430 3.84 29.63 -12.55
C GLY A 430 2.53 30.02 -11.87
N MET A 431 1.69 29.03 -11.49
CA MET A 431 0.41 29.28 -10.84
C MET A 431 0.60 29.43 -9.33
N GLY A 432 0.14 30.57 -8.77
CA GLY A 432 0.13 30.80 -7.33
C GLY A 432 -0.78 29.84 -6.54
N ASP A 433 -1.75 29.24 -7.21
CA ASP A 433 -2.62 28.17 -6.69
C ASP A 433 -2.76 27.06 -7.73
N SER A 434 -2.75 25.80 -7.32
CA SER A 434 -3.13 24.73 -8.24
C SER A 434 -4.65 24.79 -8.54
N PRO A 435 -5.10 24.32 -9.72
CA PRO A 435 -6.53 24.32 -10.07
C PRO A 435 -7.41 23.64 -9.02
N ARG A 436 -6.98 22.47 -8.52
CA ARG A 436 -7.69 21.76 -7.44
C ARG A 436 -7.61 22.54 -6.13
N GLY A 437 -6.46 23.15 -5.83
CA GLY A 437 -6.26 23.98 -4.64
C GLY A 437 -7.22 25.16 -4.58
N LYS A 438 -7.46 25.84 -5.71
CA LYS A 438 -8.42 26.95 -5.79
C LYS A 438 -9.83 26.51 -5.40
N ILE A 439 -10.31 25.40 -5.95
CA ILE A 439 -11.63 24.84 -5.59
C ILE A 439 -11.67 24.40 -4.11
N VAL A 440 -10.60 23.76 -3.61
CA VAL A 440 -10.54 23.40 -2.18
C VAL A 440 -10.69 24.65 -1.31
N LYS A 441 -10.00 25.75 -1.62
CA LYS A 441 -10.13 27.01 -0.88
C LYS A 441 -11.55 27.58 -0.95
N GLU A 442 -12.16 27.59 -2.12
CA GLU A 442 -13.54 28.07 -2.31
C GLU A 442 -14.54 27.24 -1.51
N LEU A 443 -14.44 25.91 -1.56
CA LEU A 443 -15.29 25.01 -0.79
C LEU A 443 -15.12 25.21 0.71
N ILE A 444 -13.89 25.31 1.21
CA ILE A 444 -13.66 25.52 2.64
C ILE A 444 -14.17 26.88 3.06
N ASN A 445 -13.88 27.97 2.33
CA ASN A 445 -14.39 29.30 2.67
C ASN A 445 -15.92 29.33 2.73
N THR A 446 -16.60 28.60 1.85
CA THR A 446 -18.06 28.50 1.83
C THR A 446 -18.60 27.75 3.06
N HIS A 447 -17.90 26.71 3.52
CA HIS A 447 -18.45 25.75 4.50
C HIS A 447 -17.85 25.83 5.90
N ILE A 448 -16.72 26.53 6.11
CA ILE A 448 -16.00 26.55 7.40
C ILE A 448 -16.82 27.13 8.56
N ASN A 449 -17.78 28.00 8.25
CA ASN A 449 -18.67 28.63 9.22
C ASN A 449 -19.91 27.78 9.53
N SER A 450 -20.33 26.91 8.61
CA SER A 450 -21.56 26.12 8.73
C SER A 450 -21.33 24.66 9.08
N LYS A 451 -20.11 24.14 8.88
CA LYS A 451 -19.74 22.74 9.14
C LYS A 451 -18.74 22.66 10.30
N GLY A 452 -18.94 21.68 11.19
CA GLY A 452 -18.10 21.45 12.37
C GLY A 452 -16.91 20.52 12.11
N ASN A 453 -17.04 19.59 11.14
CA ASN A 453 -16.03 18.61 10.77
C ASN A 453 -15.92 18.46 9.25
N ILE A 454 -14.85 19.00 8.68
CA ILE A 454 -14.54 18.97 7.24
C ILE A 454 -13.38 18.01 7.01
N LEU A 455 -13.60 17.02 6.14
CA LEU A 455 -12.58 16.05 5.74
C LEU A 455 -12.13 16.29 4.30
N ILE A 456 -10.83 16.40 4.09
CA ILE A 456 -10.21 16.48 2.77
C ILE A 456 -9.42 15.20 2.52
N ILE A 457 -9.77 14.48 1.46
CA ILE A 457 -9.15 13.22 1.08
C ILE A 457 -8.26 13.42 -0.13
N VAL A 458 -6.97 13.11 0.02
CA VAL A 458 -5.92 13.29 -1.00
C VAL A 458 -5.26 11.96 -1.39
N SER A 459 -4.46 11.96 -2.45
CA SER A 459 -3.75 10.77 -2.96
C SER A 459 -2.36 10.58 -2.33
N ASP A 460 -1.65 11.68 -2.03
CA ASP A 460 -0.23 11.67 -1.64
C ASP A 460 -0.02 12.07 -0.17
N LYS A 461 0.98 11.45 0.48
CA LYS A 461 1.28 11.68 1.90
C LYS A 461 1.86 13.07 2.17
N ILE A 462 2.73 13.58 1.30
CA ILE A 462 3.30 14.93 1.43
C ILE A 462 2.18 15.96 1.33
N VAL A 463 1.26 15.75 0.37
CA VAL A 463 0.06 16.60 0.25
C VAL A 463 -0.77 16.57 1.53
N ALA A 464 -0.98 15.38 2.14
CA ALA A 464 -1.75 15.28 3.37
C ALA A 464 -1.10 16.04 4.55
N GLU A 465 0.24 16.06 4.61
CA GLU A 465 1.02 16.77 5.63
C GLU A 465 0.98 18.30 5.40
N GLU A 466 1.11 18.75 4.15
CA GLU A 466 1.30 20.17 3.82
C GLU A 466 0.02 20.95 3.52
N LEU A 467 -1.04 20.30 3.02
CA LEU A 467 -2.25 21.01 2.58
C LEU A 467 -2.87 21.85 3.69
N LYS A 468 -2.91 21.32 4.91
CA LYS A 468 -3.43 22.05 6.09
C LYS A 468 -2.59 23.28 6.43
N VAL A 469 -1.27 23.19 6.25
CA VAL A 469 -0.32 24.29 6.48
C VAL A 469 -0.52 25.38 5.41
N TRP A 470 -0.60 24.98 4.15
CA TRP A 470 -0.84 25.88 3.04
C TRP A 470 -2.19 26.60 3.14
N LEU A 471 -3.27 25.89 3.50
CA LEU A 471 -4.58 26.48 3.73
C LEU A 471 -4.55 27.55 4.84
N ARG A 472 -3.85 27.27 5.94
CA ARG A 472 -3.67 28.25 7.02
C ARG A 472 -2.95 29.51 6.54
N ALA A 473 -1.89 29.34 5.76
CA ALA A 473 -1.08 30.45 5.25
C ALA A 473 -1.85 31.32 4.24
N THR A 474 -2.78 30.73 3.48
CA THR A 474 -3.49 31.42 2.39
C THR A 474 -4.86 31.96 2.76
N LEU A 475 -5.54 31.35 3.73
CA LEU A 475 -6.92 31.72 4.10
C LEU A 475 -7.04 32.48 5.43
N ASN A 476 -5.92 32.78 6.10
CA ASN A 476 -5.89 33.47 7.40
C ASN A 476 -6.82 32.86 8.46
N PHE A 477 -7.00 31.53 8.44
CA PHE A 477 -7.88 30.85 9.37
C PHE A 477 -7.41 30.96 10.82
N SER A 478 -8.39 31.10 11.71
CA SER A 478 -8.15 30.94 13.14
C SER A 478 -7.73 29.50 13.46
N LEU A 479 -7.03 29.30 14.58
CA LEU A 479 -6.71 27.94 15.04
C LEU A 479 -7.98 27.11 15.26
N LYS A 480 -9.09 27.73 15.70
CA LYS A 480 -10.38 27.07 15.91
C LYS A 480 -10.97 26.56 14.60
N ASP A 481 -10.90 27.33 13.52
CA ASP A 481 -11.39 26.91 12.20
C ASP A 481 -10.51 25.82 11.61
N LEU A 482 -9.19 25.93 11.78
CA LEU A 482 -8.24 24.92 11.32
C LEU A 482 -8.42 23.56 12.03
N MET A 483 -8.91 23.55 13.27
CA MET A 483 -9.25 22.31 13.99
C MET A 483 -10.46 21.57 13.40
N LYS A 484 -11.35 22.27 12.68
CA LYS A 484 -12.47 21.65 11.96
C LYS A 484 -12.02 20.90 10.70
N VAL A 485 -10.83 21.20 10.17
CA VAL A 485 -10.34 20.66 8.90
C VAL A 485 -9.35 19.51 9.14
N ASN A 486 -9.70 18.32 8.66
CA ASN A 486 -8.86 17.13 8.67
C ASN A 486 -8.41 16.79 7.25
N VAL A 487 -7.11 16.53 7.06
CA VAL A 487 -6.56 16.10 5.76
C VAL A 487 -5.93 14.73 5.92
N MET A 488 -6.26 13.80 5.02
CA MET A 488 -5.65 12.47 5.01
C MET A 488 -5.63 11.84 3.63
N THR A 489 -4.78 10.83 3.45
CA THR A 489 -4.76 10.06 2.21
C THR A 489 -5.96 9.14 2.11
N GLN A 490 -6.35 8.74 0.88
CA GLN A 490 -7.38 7.71 0.68
C GLN A 490 -7.05 6.40 1.42
N GLU A 491 -5.77 6.02 1.49
CA GLU A 491 -5.33 4.85 2.25
C GLU A 491 -5.57 5.00 3.75
N ASN A 492 -5.19 6.15 4.31
CA ASN A 492 -5.34 6.42 5.74
C ASN A 492 -6.82 6.53 6.10
N TRP A 493 -7.63 7.17 5.24
CA TRP A 493 -9.08 7.18 5.38
C TRP A 493 -9.64 5.76 5.39
N ALA A 494 -9.30 4.95 4.38
CA ALA A 494 -9.75 3.57 4.29
C ALA A 494 -9.32 2.72 5.50
N LYS A 495 -8.21 3.03 6.19
CA LYS A 495 -7.80 2.39 7.45
C LYS A 495 -8.50 2.96 8.68
N LYS A 496 -8.73 4.28 8.71
CA LYS A 496 -9.32 5.02 9.86
C LYS A 496 -10.82 4.80 9.96
N GLN A 497 -11.50 4.80 8.83
CA GLN A 497 -12.93 4.53 8.74
C GLN A 497 -13.28 3.16 9.34
N LEU A 498 -12.38 2.17 9.22
CA LEU A 498 -12.53 0.85 9.84
C LEU A 498 -12.48 0.84 11.38
N LYS A 499 -12.06 1.95 12.01
CA LYS A 499 -11.70 1.97 13.44
C LYS A 499 -12.36 3.06 14.27
N GLU A 500 -12.66 4.23 13.70
CA GLU A 500 -12.92 5.42 14.53
C GLU A 500 -14.28 6.09 14.27
N ILE A 501 -14.77 6.10 13.03
CA ILE A 501 -15.92 6.95 12.64
C ILE A 501 -17.26 6.31 12.98
N TYR A 502 -17.28 4.99 13.08
CA TYR A 502 -18.49 4.21 13.34
C TYR A 502 -18.69 3.86 14.81
N LEU A 503 -17.66 4.08 15.64
CA LEU A 503 -17.77 3.90 17.09
C LEU A 503 -18.32 5.16 17.77
N ASP A 504 -18.20 6.31 17.12
CA ASP A 504 -18.65 7.60 17.62
C ASP A 504 -19.09 8.48 16.46
N GLY A 505 -20.41 8.65 16.32
CA GLY A 505 -21.02 9.48 15.28
C GLY A 505 -20.60 10.96 15.35
N SER A 506 -20.01 11.43 16.46
CA SER A 506 -19.43 12.78 16.53
C SER A 506 -18.16 12.95 15.69
N ASN A 507 -17.50 11.84 15.31
CA ASN A 507 -16.33 11.85 14.43
C ASN A 507 -16.69 11.80 12.95
N GLU A 508 -17.98 11.69 12.62
CA GLU A 508 -18.45 11.71 11.24
C GLU A 508 -18.23 13.09 10.60
N PRO A 509 -17.69 13.17 9.38
CA PRO A 509 -17.54 14.44 8.68
C PRO A 509 -18.89 14.98 8.21
N ASP A 510 -19.13 16.27 8.41
CA ASP A 510 -20.28 16.98 7.85
C ASP A 510 -20.07 17.27 6.36
N LEU A 511 -18.81 17.39 5.93
CA LEU A 511 -18.39 17.66 4.55
C LEU A 511 -17.15 16.84 4.21
N VAL A 512 -17.19 16.17 3.06
CA VAL A 512 -16.06 15.44 2.48
C VAL A 512 -15.69 16.04 1.15
N ILE A 513 -14.44 16.47 1.02
CA ILE A 513 -13.85 16.96 -0.21
C ILE A 513 -12.87 15.90 -0.71
N LEU A 514 -13.29 15.14 -1.71
CA LEU A 514 -12.44 14.20 -2.41
C LEU A 514 -11.68 14.94 -3.51
N VAL A 515 -10.39 15.14 -3.30
CA VAL A 515 -9.55 15.91 -4.23
C VAL A 515 -9.31 15.16 -5.53
N ASN A 516 -9.35 13.82 -5.53
CA ASN A 516 -9.04 12.98 -6.69
C ASN A 516 -9.98 11.76 -6.77
N PRO A 517 -10.27 11.19 -7.96
CA PRO A 517 -11.05 9.96 -8.07
C PRO A 517 -10.55 8.85 -7.12
N TRP A 518 -11.46 7.97 -6.69
CA TRP A 518 -11.08 6.88 -5.80
C TRP A 518 -10.07 5.95 -6.46
N ALA A 519 -9.01 5.58 -5.74
CA ALA A 519 -8.18 4.47 -6.15
C ALA A 519 -9.03 3.19 -6.06
N LYS A 520 -9.03 2.38 -7.14
CA LYS A 520 -9.85 1.15 -7.24
C LYS A 520 -9.78 0.28 -5.98
N LYS A 521 -8.59 0.15 -5.37
CA LYS A 521 -8.36 -0.64 -4.15
C LYS A 521 -9.07 -0.12 -2.90
N TYR A 522 -9.37 1.18 -2.80
CA TYR A 522 -9.98 1.81 -1.61
C TYR A 522 -11.46 2.17 -1.81
N MET A 523 -12.00 1.95 -3.00
CA MET A 523 -13.39 2.28 -3.36
C MET A 523 -14.41 1.59 -2.43
N SER A 524 -14.14 0.34 -2.01
CA SER A 524 -14.98 -0.43 -1.09
C SER A 524 -14.95 0.04 0.37
N SER A 525 -14.26 1.15 0.65
CA SER A 525 -14.04 1.70 1.99
C SER A 525 -14.34 3.19 1.96
N SER A 526 -15.53 3.53 1.48
CA SER A 526 -16.02 4.91 1.35
C SER A 526 -17.51 4.95 1.64
N TYR A 527 -17.89 4.63 2.88
CA TYR A 527 -19.28 4.71 3.34
C TYR A 527 -19.52 5.96 4.19
N PHE A 528 -20.38 6.85 3.71
CA PHE A 528 -20.75 8.09 4.38
C PHE A 528 -22.26 8.06 4.71
N SER A 529 -22.73 8.71 5.78
CA SER A 529 -24.18 8.85 5.98
C SER A 529 -24.77 9.90 5.05
N ARG A 530 -26.09 10.05 5.07
CA ARG A 530 -26.82 11.12 4.37
C ARG A 530 -26.54 12.51 4.93
N LYS A 531 -26.04 12.62 6.15
CA LYS A 531 -25.69 13.91 6.76
C LYS A 531 -24.41 14.48 6.14
N THR A 532 -23.54 13.61 5.62
CA THR A 532 -22.28 13.99 4.99
C THR A 532 -22.53 14.51 3.58
N GLU A 533 -22.14 15.76 3.35
CA GLU A 533 -22.10 16.35 2.02
C GLU A 533 -20.81 15.92 1.30
N ILE A 534 -20.91 15.42 0.06
CA ILE A 534 -19.76 14.88 -0.67
C ILE A 534 -19.48 15.72 -1.92
N HIS A 535 -18.27 16.29 -1.97
CA HIS A 535 -17.75 17.01 -3.11
C HIS A 535 -16.59 16.24 -3.73
N ILE A 536 -16.65 15.99 -5.03
CA ILE A 536 -15.55 15.40 -5.78
C ILE A 536 -15.01 16.46 -6.73
N ILE A 537 -13.72 16.75 -6.64
CA ILE A 537 -13.08 17.69 -7.57
C ILE A 537 -12.68 16.92 -8.82
N GLU A 538 -13.26 17.28 -9.96
CA GLU A 538 -12.83 16.80 -11.26
C GLU A 538 -11.69 17.68 -11.76
N GLY A 539 -10.52 17.07 -11.99
CA GLY A 539 -9.37 17.75 -12.57
C GLY A 539 -9.47 17.86 -14.08
N PHE A 540 -9.06 16.81 -14.79
CA PHE A 540 -8.91 16.82 -16.24
C PHE A 540 -9.46 15.53 -16.88
N LYS A 541 -10.62 15.61 -17.53
CA LYS A 541 -11.28 14.47 -18.22
C LYS A 541 -11.54 13.25 -17.32
N GLU A 542 -11.73 13.47 -16.01
CA GLU A 542 -11.96 12.40 -15.03
C GLU A 542 -13.44 12.05 -14.85
N LEU A 543 -14.37 12.87 -15.37
CA LEU A 543 -15.81 12.67 -15.21
C LEU A 543 -16.30 11.26 -15.57
N PRO A 544 -15.87 10.62 -16.69
CA PRO A 544 -16.32 9.27 -17.02
C PRO A 544 -15.91 8.24 -15.96
N LEU A 545 -14.68 8.36 -15.44
CA LEU A 545 -14.18 7.49 -14.37
C LEU A 545 -14.96 7.72 -13.07
N ILE A 546 -15.20 8.98 -12.70
CA ILE A 546 -15.97 9.33 -11.50
C ILE A 546 -17.40 8.78 -11.61
N LYS A 547 -18.07 8.98 -12.75
CA LYS A 547 -19.40 8.41 -13.01
C LYS A 547 -19.40 6.89 -12.95
N TYR A 548 -18.40 6.24 -13.55
CA TYR A 548 -18.25 4.79 -13.47
C TYR A 548 -18.07 4.31 -12.02
N GLN A 549 -17.25 5.00 -11.21
CA GLN A 549 -17.01 4.66 -9.81
C GLN A 549 -18.26 4.85 -8.96
N ILE A 550 -18.98 5.97 -9.13
CA ILE A 550 -20.26 6.24 -8.49
C ILE A 550 -21.26 5.16 -8.87
N ASN A 551 -21.42 4.88 -10.17
CA ASN A 551 -22.30 3.82 -10.64
C ASN A 551 -21.89 2.47 -10.06
N LYS A 552 -20.61 2.09 -10.02
CA LYS A 552 -20.18 0.80 -9.47
C LYS A 552 -20.44 0.66 -7.96
N MET A 553 -20.42 1.77 -7.22
CA MET A 553 -20.85 1.77 -5.81
C MET A 553 -22.37 1.59 -5.65
N ILE A 554 -23.16 1.82 -6.70
CA ILE A 554 -24.62 1.80 -6.71
C ILE A 554 -25.17 0.57 -7.45
N SER A 555 -24.87 0.42 -8.74
CA SER A 555 -25.32 -0.67 -9.61
C SER A 555 -24.69 -1.99 -9.16
N ASN A 556 -25.50 -2.91 -8.64
CA ASN A 556 -25.00 -4.22 -8.22
C ASN A 556 -25.69 -5.38 -8.94
N LEU A 557 -24.90 -6.31 -9.46
CA LEU A 557 -25.32 -7.59 -10.08
C LEU A 557 -25.69 -8.67 -9.03
N TYR A 558 -25.82 -8.26 -7.77
CA TYR A 558 -25.86 -9.13 -6.60
C TYR A 558 -27.24 -9.59 -6.12
N PRO A 559 -28.37 -8.92 -6.40
CA PRO A 559 -29.70 -9.42 -6.00
C PRO A 559 -29.99 -10.84 -6.53
N GLN A 560 -29.60 -11.15 -7.76
CA GLN A 560 -29.73 -12.49 -8.36
C GLN A 560 -28.89 -13.56 -7.62
N ARG A 561 -27.77 -13.17 -7.02
CA ARG A 561 -26.88 -14.08 -6.28
C ARG A 561 -27.45 -14.47 -4.94
N LEU A 562 -28.13 -13.55 -4.25
CA LEU A 562 -28.84 -13.86 -3.01
C LEU A 562 -29.91 -14.95 -3.25
N ASP A 563 -30.68 -14.80 -4.32
CA ASP A 563 -31.76 -15.74 -4.67
C ASP A 563 -31.22 -17.11 -5.04
N THR A 564 -30.16 -17.13 -5.84
CA THR A 564 -29.45 -18.36 -6.17
C THR A 564 -28.96 -19.05 -4.91
N THR A 565 -28.44 -18.29 -3.95
CA THR A 565 -27.94 -18.83 -2.67
C THR A 565 -29.06 -19.40 -1.81
N PHE A 566 -30.18 -18.68 -1.65
CA PHE A 566 -31.32 -19.19 -0.89
C PHE A 566 -31.96 -20.42 -1.54
N ARG A 567 -32.02 -20.47 -2.88
CA ARG A 567 -32.46 -21.65 -3.62
C ARG A 567 -31.53 -22.83 -3.40
N ASN A 568 -30.22 -22.62 -3.52
CA ASN A 568 -29.22 -23.68 -3.34
C ASN A 568 -29.19 -24.22 -1.91
N LEU A 569 -29.34 -23.34 -0.92
CA LEU A 569 -29.28 -23.72 0.49
C LEU A 569 -30.60 -24.28 1.02
N PHE A 570 -31.75 -23.72 0.63
CA PHE A 570 -33.05 -23.99 1.26
C PHE A 570 -34.15 -24.41 0.28
N GLY A 571 -33.87 -24.53 -1.02
CA GLY A 571 -34.90 -24.77 -2.04
C GLY A 571 -35.89 -23.62 -2.23
N ALA A 572 -35.65 -22.48 -1.57
CA ALA A 572 -36.54 -21.33 -1.55
C ALA A 572 -36.28 -20.38 -2.72
N ASN A 573 -37.33 -19.99 -3.43
CA ASN A 573 -37.29 -18.89 -4.37
C ASN A 573 -37.76 -17.61 -3.68
N ILE A 574 -36.83 -16.71 -3.40
CA ILE A 574 -37.16 -15.37 -2.92
C ILE A 574 -37.43 -14.49 -4.14
N GLU A 575 -38.53 -14.75 -4.85
CA GLU A 575 -38.96 -13.89 -5.96
C GLU A 575 -39.24 -12.49 -5.45
N VAL A 576 -38.68 -11.50 -6.14
CA VAL A 576 -38.82 -10.08 -5.78
C VAL A 576 -40.17 -9.60 -6.29
N PHE A 577 -41.02 -9.06 -5.42
CA PHE A 577 -41.95 -8.02 -5.84
C PHE A 577 -41.12 -6.80 -6.20
N ALA A 578 -40.58 -6.77 -7.43
CA ALA A 578 -39.85 -5.61 -7.89
C ALA A 578 -40.88 -4.50 -7.99
N GLN A 579 -40.92 -3.59 -7.02
CA GLN A 579 -41.39 -2.26 -7.35
C GLN A 579 -40.36 -1.72 -8.34
N GLU A 580 -40.73 -1.78 -9.62
CA GLU A 580 -39.90 -1.46 -10.80
C GLU A 580 -39.28 -0.04 -10.77
N ASP A 581 -39.57 0.78 -9.75
CA ASP A 581 -39.15 2.19 -9.61
C ASP A 581 -38.37 2.54 -8.31
N THR A 582 -37.88 1.58 -7.52
CA THR A 582 -37.42 1.88 -6.14
C THR A 582 -36.01 2.44 -5.95
N VAL A 583 -35.14 2.44 -6.97
CA VAL A 583 -33.80 3.05 -6.81
C VAL A 583 -33.63 4.27 -7.71
N PRO A 584 -34.07 5.46 -7.26
CA PRO A 584 -33.65 6.70 -7.85
C PRO A 584 -32.11 6.78 -7.92
N PRO A 585 -31.57 7.23 -9.06
CA PRO A 585 -30.13 7.38 -9.22
C PRO A 585 -29.57 8.29 -8.12
N VAL A 586 -28.35 8.01 -7.65
CA VAL A 586 -27.59 8.98 -6.86
C VAL A 586 -27.62 10.30 -7.62
N LYS A 587 -28.11 11.35 -6.95
CA LYS A 587 -28.25 12.66 -7.58
C LYS A 587 -26.85 13.24 -7.72
N ILE A 588 -26.35 13.24 -8.96
CA ILE A 588 -25.08 13.86 -9.30
C ILE A 588 -25.35 15.32 -9.68
N ASN A 589 -24.96 16.23 -8.80
CA ASN A 589 -24.96 17.66 -9.09
C ASN A 589 -23.63 18.01 -9.77
N LEU A 590 -23.67 18.77 -10.87
CA LEU A 590 -22.47 19.30 -11.49
C LEU A 590 -22.37 20.78 -11.14
N ASN A 591 -21.23 21.20 -10.59
CA ASN A 591 -20.94 22.60 -10.34
C ASN A 591 -19.67 22.98 -11.10
N GLU A 592 -19.75 24.02 -11.92
CA GLU A 592 -18.67 24.39 -12.82
C GLU A 592 -17.88 25.58 -12.29
N HIS A 593 -16.57 25.45 -12.26
CA HIS A 593 -15.65 26.48 -11.82
C HIS A 593 -14.79 26.92 -12.99
N VAL A 594 -15.04 28.13 -13.49
CA VAL A 594 -14.22 28.72 -14.55
C VAL A 594 -12.99 29.36 -13.92
N ILE A 595 -11.85 28.70 -14.09
CA ILE A 595 -10.57 29.21 -13.61
C ILE A 595 -9.85 29.95 -14.76
N ASN A 596 -9.95 31.27 -14.71
CA ASN A 596 -9.16 32.16 -15.55
C ASN A 596 -7.88 32.53 -14.79
N PHE A 597 -6.72 32.13 -15.32
CA PHE A 597 -5.45 32.74 -14.93
C PHE A 597 -5.13 33.81 -15.96
N VAL A 598 -4.73 34.98 -15.47
CA VAL A 598 -4.10 35.99 -16.32
C VAL A 598 -2.79 35.35 -16.77
N ASP A 599 -2.63 35.13 -18.08
CA ASP A 599 -1.33 34.86 -18.66
C ASP A 599 -0.46 36.07 -18.32
N ASN A 600 0.32 35.98 -17.24
CA ASN A 600 1.36 36.97 -16.92
C ASN A 600 2.55 36.90 -17.91
N ASN A 601 2.32 36.37 -19.11
CA ASN A 601 3.26 36.40 -20.23
C ASN A 601 3.24 37.73 -20.99
N SER A 602 2.62 38.80 -20.47
CA SER A 602 2.78 40.15 -21.04
C SER A 602 3.91 40.96 -20.40
N ALA A 603 4.87 40.32 -19.73
CA ALA A 603 6.06 40.99 -19.20
C ALA A 603 7.33 40.12 -19.29
N ILE A 604 7.53 39.44 -20.42
CA ILE A 604 8.88 39.27 -20.99
C ILE A 604 8.75 39.64 -22.47
N SER A 605 9.38 40.76 -22.79
CA SER A 605 9.43 41.43 -24.07
C SER A 605 10.06 40.60 -25.18
N ASP A 606 9.66 40.91 -26.41
CA ASP A 606 10.35 40.67 -27.67
C ASP A 606 10.54 39.22 -28.11
N ILE A 607 9.44 38.63 -28.60
CA ILE A 607 9.50 37.60 -29.66
C ILE A 607 8.76 38.14 -30.87
N ALA A 608 9.28 39.25 -31.40
CA ALA A 608 9.18 39.53 -32.83
C ALA A 608 10.29 38.71 -33.50
N ASN A 609 9.96 37.48 -33.87
CA ASN A 609 10.55 36.71 -34.98
C ASN A 609 9.88 35.33 -34.99
N LYS A 610 8.67 35.33 -35.55
CA LYS A 610 7.82 34.14 -35.69
C LYS A 610 7.71 33.71 -37.17
N THR A 611 8.72 33.98 -38.00
CA THR A 611 8.59 33.77 -39.45
C THR A 611 9.83 33.26 -40.20
N GLU A 612 10.93 32.86 -39.56
CA GLU A 612 12.14 32.43 -40.33
C GLU A 612 12.83 31.15 -39.85
N ILE A 613 12.19 30.32 -39.02
CA ILE A 613 12.77 29.02 -38.60
C ILE A 613 12.14 27.82 -39.31
N ASP A 614 10.95 27.99 -39.90
CA ASP A 614 10.24 26.88 -40.58
C ASP A 614 10.72 26.63 -42.03
N ASP A 615 11.62 27.47 -42.58
CA ASP A 615 12.22 27.24 -43.92
C ASP A 615 13.70 26.81 -43.88
N LEU A 616 14.32 26.73 -42.70
CA LEU A 616 15.71 26.27 -42.52
C LEU A 616 15.87 24.75 -42.37
N PHE A 617 14.78 23.99 -42.36
CA PHE A 617 14.78 22.52 -42.20
C PHE A 617 14.15 21.79 -43.38
N LYS A 618 14.45 22.24 -44.61
CA LYS A 618 14.28 21.40 -45.80
C LYS A 618 15.59 20.67 -46.08
N ASP A 619 15.51 19.34 -46.14
CA ASP A 619 16.62 18.38 -46.10
C ASP A 619 17.69 18.53 -47.20
N ASN A 620 17.49 19.37 -48.20
CA ASN A 620 18.47 19.62 -49.27
C ASN A 620 19.45 20.79 -48.98
N VAL A 621 19.26 21.53 -47.88
CA VAL A 621 20.15 22.64 -47.46
C VAL A 621 21.15 22.19 -46.38
N LEU A 622 20.78 21.26 -45.50
CA LEU A 622 21.67 20.69 -44.47
C LEU A 622 22.83 19.89 -45.09
N ILE A 623 22.63 19.29 -46.28
CA ILE A 623 23.67 18.58 -47.04
C ILE A 623 24.64 19.56 -47.74
N LYS A 624 24.21 20.80 -47.99
CA LYS A 624 25.07 21.85 -48.60
C LYS A 624 25.91 22.61 -47.56
N ILE A 625 25.36 22.83 -46.36
CA ILE A 625 26.05 23.51 -45.25
C ILE A 625 27.15 22.65 -44.63
N LEU A 626 27.03 21.32 -44.68
CA LEU A 626 28.08 20.40 -44.23
C LEU A 626 29.20 20.15 -45.27
N ALA A 627 29.10 20.73 -46.47
CA ALA A 627 30.02 20.48 -47.58
C ALA A 627 30.83 21.70 -48.04
N GLU A 628 30.51 22.92 -47.60
CA GLU A 628 31.24 24.15 -47.96
C GLU A 628 31.82 24.79 -46.68
N GLU A 629 32.99 24.30 -46.25
CA GLU A 629 33.93 25.08 -45.44
C GLU A 629 34.43 26.24 -46.32
N ASN A 630 34.10 27.47 -45.95
CA ASN A 630 34.87 28.72 -46.07
C ASN A 630 33.91 29.92 -45.96
N ASP A 631 34.41 31.00 -45.37
CA ASP A 631 33.76 32.31 -45.13
C ASP A 631 33.07 32.46 -43.77
N PHE A 632 33.90 32.47 -42.73
CA PHE A 632 33.58 32.93 -41.38
C PHE A 632 34.07 34.37 -41.11
N ASP A 633 34.25 35.19 -42.16
CA ASP A 633 34.84 36.55 -42.04
C ASP A 633 33.87 37.72 -42.29
N GLU A 634 32.56 37.48 -42.48
CA GLU A 634 31.58 38.57 -42.71
C GLU A 634 30.48 38.73 -41.64
N PHE A 635 30.58 38.02 -40.51
CA PHE A 635 29.55 38.04 -39.44
C PHE A 635 29.96 38.74 -38.13
N GLU A 636 30.98 39.61 -38.15
CA GLU A 636 31.38 40.40 -36.95
C GLU A 636 30.51 41.66 -36.69
N GLY A 637 29.40 41.87 -37.41
CA GLY A 637 28.66 43.15 -37.35
C GLY A 637 27.49 43.29 -36.37
N GLU A 638 26.81 42.21 -35.95
CA GLU A 638 25.46 42.35 -35.36
C GLU A 638 25.21 41.63 -34.03
N TRP A 639 26.23 41.01 -33.44
CA TRP A 639 26.21 40.59 -32.04
C TRP A 639 27.16 41.48 -31.27
N GLY A 640 26.63 42.47 -30.57
CA GLY A 640 27.37 43.44 -29.76
C GLY A 640 28.16 42.82 -28.60
N LEU A 641 29.20 42.05 -28.92
CA LEU A 641 30.32 41.75 -28.07
C LEU A 641 31.38 42.81 -28.33
N ASN A 642 31.39 43.84 -27.49
CA ASN A 642 32.56 44.70 -27.34
C ASN A 642 33.74 43.84 -26.87
N THR A 643 34.57 43.33 -27.78
CA THR A 643 35.94 42.95 -27.48
C THR A 643 36.79 44.21 -27.54
N ASN A 644 36.88 44.90 -26.40
CA ASN A 644 38.02 45.77 -26.17
C ASN A 644 39.28 44.90 -26.34
N VAL A 645 40.09 45.31 -27.32
CA VAL A 645 41.49 44.96 -27.47
C VAL A 645 42.16 44.96 -26.09
N ILE A 646 42.53 43.78 -25.60
CA ILE A 646 43.61 43.65 -24.62
C ILE A 646 44.78 43.08 -25.40
N ASP A 647 45.72 43.97 -25.62
CA ASP A 647 47.03 43.72 -26.19
C ASP A 647 47.85 42.80 -25.28
N GLU A 648 48.82 42.17 -25.93
CA GLU A 648 49.59 40.98 -25.57
C GLU A 648 50.34 41.04 -24.22
N SER A 649 50.84 39.86 -23.83
CA SER A 649 52.18 39.69 -23.22
C SER A 649 52.39 39.77 -21.71
N SER A 650 51.40 39.49 -20.86
CA SER A 650 51.72 39.30 -19.43
C SER A 650 50.79 38.34 -18.69
N PHE A 651 51.41 37.47 -17.88
CA PHE A 651 50.87 36.44 -16.99
C PHE A 651 50.70 35.02 -17.56
N GLY A 652 51.85 34.35 -17.68
CA GLY A 652 51.93 32.91 -17.51
C GLY A 652 51.65 32.48 -16.07
N HIS A 653 51.14 31.25 -15.94
CA HIS A 653 50.95 30.46 -14.72
C HIS A 653 50.21 31.13 -13.55
N GLU A 654 48.91 30.83 -13.48
CA GLU A 654 48.09 30.52 -12.28
C GLU A 654 46.68 31.06 -12.49
N LEU A 655 45.75 30.18 -12.88
CA LEU A 655 44.32 30.21 -12.52
C LEU A 655 43.61 29.05 -13.24
N VAL A 656 43.81 27.84 -12.72
CA VAL A 656 42.83 26.75 -12.85
C VAL A 656 41.65 27.15 -11.96
N GLY A 657 40.51 27.46 -12.59
CA GLY A 657 39.31 27.96 -11.93
C GLY A 657 38.02 27.37 -12.50
N ASN A 658 37.81 26.07 -12.23
CA ASN A 658 36.53 25.45 -11.88
C ASN A 658 35.26 25.74 -12.71
N SER A 659 35.11 25.03 -13.82
CA SER A 659 33.86 24.31 -14.15
C SER A 659 34.22 22.91 -14.64
N SER A 660 34.52 22.01 -13.69
CA SER A 660 34.87 20.63 -14.00
C SER A 660 33.64 19.88 -14.52
N ASP A 661 33.56 19.65 -15.82
CA ASP A 661 32.85 18.49 -16.35
C ASP A 661 33.55 17.23 -15.83
N THR A 662 33.15 16.75 -14.66
CA THR A 662 33.76 15.60 -14.00
C THR A 662 33.38 14.31 -14.74
N TYR A 663 34.21 13.87 -15.68
CA TYR A 663 34.18 12.51 -16.22
C TYR A 663 34.83 11.53 -15.22
N PHE A 664 34.34 10.29 -15.17
CA PHE A 664 34.95 9.20 -14.40
C PHE A 664 35.84 8.35 -15.31
N THR A 665 37.06 8.05 -14.86
CA THR A 665 37.90 7.04 -15.51
C THR A 665 37.37 5.64 -15.17
N CYS A 666 36.92 4.92 -16.19
CA CYS A 666 36.24 3.63 -16.07
C CYS A 666 36.90 2.56 -16.92
N VAL A 667 36.76 1.30 -16.49
CA VAL A 667 36.94 0.11 -17.34
C VAL A 667 35.63 -0.29 -18.00
N ARG A 668 35.72 -0.87 -19.20
CA ARG A 668 34.57 -1.40 -19.94
C ARG A 668 34.43 -2.90 -19.72
N LEU A 669 33.22 -3.34 -19.38
CA LEU A 669 32.84 -4.74 -19.29
C LEU A 669 31.81 -5.06 -20.37
N THR A 670 31.97 -6.19 -21.04
CA THR A 670 30.90 -6.79 -21.84
C THR A 670 30.17 -7.81 -20.97
N VAL A 671 28.84 -7.67 -20.87
CA VAL A 671 27.99 -8.47 -20.01
C VAL A 671 26.81 -9.07 -20.79
N SER A 672 26.27 -10.20 -20.32
CA SER A 672 25.00 -10.76 -20.80
C SER A 672 23.96 -10.76 -19.68
N SER A 673 22.70 -10.45 -20.03
CA SER A 673 21.58 -10.38 -19.10
C SER A 673 20.60 -11.54 -19.38
N GLY A 674 20.37 -12.39 -18.38
CA GLY A 674 19.33 -13.42 -18.42
C GLY A 674 19.67 -14.72 -19.18
N LEU A 675 18.88 -15.76 -18.91
CA LEU A 675 19.10 -17.15 -19.35
C LEU A 675 18.62 -17.46 -20.79
N ASN A 676 17.99 -16.52 -21.50
CA ASN A 676 17.34 -16.79 -22.80
C ASN A 676 17.40 -15.64 -23.83
N GLU A 677 18.26 -14.63 -23.64
CA GLU A 677 18.46 -13.61 -24.68
C GLU A 677 19.51 -14.05 -25.69
N ASP A 678 19.26 -13.75 -26.97
CA ASP A 678 20.08 -14.10 -28.12
C ASP A 678 21.57 -13.93 -27.84
N LYS A 679 22.36 -14.97 -28.16
CA LYS A 679 23.83 -15.00 -28.04
C LYS A 679 24.56 -13.92 -28.86
N ASN A 680 23.83 -13.04 -29.55
CA ASN A 680 24.36 -12.02 -30.46
C ASN A 680 24.20 -10.57 -29.97
N ASN A 681 23.63 -10.30 -28.79
CA ASN A 681 23.53 -8.93 -28.26
C ASN A 681 24.54 -8.68 -27.13
N GLU A 682 25.74 -8.27 -27.52
CA GLU A 682 26.76 -7.77 -26.58
C GLU A 682 26.26 -6.48 -25.89
N LYS A 683 26.22 -6.49 -24.56
CA LYS A 683 25.88 -5.32 -23.74
C LYS A 683 27.12 -4.84 -22.99
N TYR A 684 27.30 -3.53 -22.86
CA TYR A 684 28.47 -2.92 -22.24
C TYR A 684 28.12 -2.24 -20.92
N VAL A 685 29.08 -2.20 -20.00
CA VAL A 685 29.00 -1.48 -18.72
C VAL A 685 30.33 -0.78 -18.48
N PHE A 686 30.27 0.47 -18.02
CA PHE A 686 31.46 1.20 -17.58
C PHE A 686 31.51 1.27 -16.05
N ILE A 687 32.62 0.82 -15.47
CA ILE A 687 32.82 0.79 -14.01
C ILE A 687 34.02 1.66 -13.63
N PRO A 688 33.90 2.63 -12.71
CA PRO A 688 35.00 3.51 -12.32
C PRO A 688 36.15 2.73 -11.68
N ASN A 689 37.39 3.06 -12.04
CA ASN A 689 38.59 2.35 -11.56
C ASN A 689 38.79 2.48 -10.04
N ASP A 690 38.29 3.56 -9.44
CA ASP A 690 38.39 3.90 -8.03
C ASP A 690 37.26 3.30 -7.17
N CYS A 691 36.32 2.56 -7.77
CA CYS A 691 35.23 1.93 -7.05
C CYS A 691 35.51 0.46 -6.72
N THR A 692 34.69 -0.11 -5.84
CA THR A 692 34.69 -1.56 -5.57
C THR A 692 33.37 -2.16 -6.03
N VAL A 693 33.46 -3.33 -6.67
CA VAL A 693 32.30 -4.04 -7.23
C VAL A 693 32.06 -5.36 -6.52
N LYS A 694 30.80 -5.78 -6.47
CA LYS A 694 30.42 -7.09 -5.92
C LYS A 694 30.30 -8.11 -7.03
N VAL A 695 31.11 -9.15 -6.93
CA VAL A 695 31.26 -10.16 -7.98
C VAL A 695 31.30 -11.54 -7.34
N LYS A 696 30.57 -12.50 -7.92
CA LYS A 696 30.76 -13.92 -7.63
C LYS A 696 31.77 -14.45 -8.65
N LYS A 697 32.95 -14.86 -8.18
CA LYS A 697 33.97 -15.41 -9.06
C LYS A 697 33.54 -16.77 -9.59
N PHE A 698 33.93 -17.07 -10.83
CA PHE A 698 33.73 -18.39 -11.43
C PHE A 698 34.34 -19.48 -10.50
N ASN A 699 33.54 -20.49 -10.12
CA ASN A 699 33.87 -21.56 -9.16
C ASN A 699 34.08 -21.16 -7.68
N GLU A 700 33.70 -19.95 -7.26
CA GLU A 700 33.69 -19.59 -5.84
C GLU A 700 32.27 -19.58 -5.24
N SER A 701 32.12 -20.00 -3.99
CA SER A 701 30.82 -20.10 -3.32
C SER A 701 30.27 -18.74 -2.86
N ASP A 702 31.14 -17.77 -2.61
CA ASP A 702 30.80 -16.50 -1.98
C ASP A 702 30.95 -15.30 -2.93
N VAL A 703 30.09 -14.30 -2.74
CA VAL A 703 30.19 -13.00 -3.43
C VAL A 703 31.26 -12.17 -2.73
N LYS A 704 32.30 -11.77 -3.47
CA LYS A 704 33.39 -10.94 -2.97
C LYS A 704 33.23 -9.49 -3.43
N THR A 705 33.80 -8.57 -2.66
CA THR A 705 33.98 -7.18 -3.08
C THR A 705 35.41 -7.05 -3.61
N ILE A 706 35.54 -6.75 -4.90
CA ILE A 706 36.82 -6.73 -5.62
C ILE A 706 36.99 -5.40 -6.37
N ASN A 707 38.22 -5.11 -6.78
CA ASN A 707 38.48 -4.02 -7.72
C ASN A 707 37.95 -4.40 -9.13
N PRO A 708 37.39 -3.46 -9.91
CA PRO A 708 36.94 -3.70 -11.28
C PRO A 708 37.97 -4.39 -12.18
N LEU A 709 39.26 -4.11 -12.00
CA LEU A 709 40.35 -4.75 -12.75
C LEU A 709 40.58 -6.22 -12.39
N GLU A 710 40.06 -6.70 -11.25
CA GLU A 710 40.16 -8.10 -10.83
C GLU A 710 39.05 -9.00 -11.41
N ILE A 711 38.13 -8.42 -12.17
CA ILE A 711 37.03 -9.13 -12.83
C ILE A 711 37.56 -10.05 -13.92
N LYS A 712 37.02 -11.27 -14.00
CA LYS A 712 37.34 -12.22 -15.07
C LYS A 712 36.09 -12.61 -15.89
N PRO A 713 36.28 -13.02 -17.16
CA PRO A 713 35.22 -13.69 -17.91
C PRO A 713 34.64 -14.89 -17.16
N GLY A 714 33.32 -15.04 -17.14
CA GLY A 714 32.58 -16.06 -16.39
C GLY A 714 32.21 -15.65 -14.97
N ASP A 715 32.71 -14.52 -14.46
CA ASP A 715 32.28 -13.96 -13.19
C ASP A 715 30.88 -13.35 -13.30
N ILE A 716 30.12 -13.35 -12.19
CA ILE A 716 28.78 -12.74 -12.15
C ILE A 716 28.86 -11.44 -11.37
N TRP A 717 28.58 -10.34 -12.07
CA TRP A 717 28.42 -9.03 -11.46
C TRP A 717 27.06 -8.92 -10.78
N VAL A 718 27.06 -8.47 -9.53
CA VAL A 718 25.86 -8.31 -8.72
C VAL A 718 25.65 -6.83 -8.40
N ARG A 719 24.53 -6.29 -8.86
CA ARG A 719 24.14 -4.91 -8.62
C ARG A 719 22.86 -4.83 -7.79
N VAL A 720 22.85 -3.95 -6.80
CA VAL A 720 21.62 -3.55 -6.10
C VAL A 720 21.19 -2.20 -6.67
N LYS A 721 19.96 -2.10 -7.19
CA LYS A 721 19.44 -0.85 -7.77
C LYS A 721 19.43 0.26 -6.68
N LYS A 722 20.30 1.27 -6.81
CA LYS A 722 20.64 2.26 -5.74
C LYS A 722 19.41 2.95 -5.09
N GLN A 723 18.39 3.33 -5.87
CA GLN A 723 17.14 3.92 -5.35
C GLN A 723 16.32 2.95 -4.50
N GLN A 724 16.41 1.65 -4.78
CA GLN A 724 15.58 0.63 -4.16
C GLN A 724 16.16 0.07 -2.86
N ARG A 725 17.38 0.41 -2.43
CA ARG A 725 17.94 -0.11 -1.17
C ARG A 725 17.26 0.47 0.08
N LYS A 726 17.04 1.79 0.11
CA LYS A 726 16.32 2.50 1.18
C LYS A 726 14.82 2.16 1.12
N GLU A 727 14.28 2.02 -0.09
CA GLU A 727 12.91 1.57 -0.32
C GLU A 727 12.70 0.12 0.09
N LEU A 728 13.60 -0.80 -0.23
CA LEU A 728 13.53 -2.22 0.15
C LEU A 728 13.55 -2.36 1.67
N PHE A 729 14.45 -1.67 2.37
CA PHE A 729 14.46 -1.72 3.83
C PHE A 729 13.17 -1.15 4.44
N ASN A 730 12.70 0.02 4.00
CA ASN A 730 11.45 0.60 4.48
C ASN A 730 10.21 -0.21 4.09
N THR A 731 10.21 -0.83 2.91
CA THR A 731 9.18 -1.74 2.41
C THR A 731 9.17 -3.00 3.25
N ILE A 732 10.33 -3.57 3.55
CA ILE A 732 10.48 -4.71 4.47
C ILE A 732 10.01 -4.35 5.88
N LEU A 733 10.34 -3.17 6.41
CA LEU A 733 9.86 -2.72 7.72
C LEU A 733 8.34 -2.54 7.72
N SER A 734 7.78 -1.91 6.70
CA SER A 734 6.33 -1.70 6.55
C SER A 734 5.56 -2.99 6.25
N MET A 735 6.15 -3.98 5.60
CA MET A 735 5.58 -5.32 5.41
C MET A 735 5.65 -6.12 6.71
N SER A 736 6.73 -5.95 7.48
CA SER A 736 6.95 -6.58 8.79
C SER A 736 6.15 -5.91 9.92
N SER A 737 5.70 -4.65 9.75
CA SER A 737 4.95 -3.80 10.71
C SER A 737 3.79 -4.47 11.44
N ASN A 738 3.07 -5.41 10.81
CA ASN A 738 1.97 -6.13 11.45
C ASN A 738 2.42 -7.25 12.41
N ALA A 739 3.71 -7.39 12.78
CA ALA A 739 4.12 -8.20 13.92
C ALA A 739 4.15 -7.32 15.18
N LEU A 740 3.70 -7.80 16.33
CA LEU A 740 3.68 -6.99 17.57
C LEU A 740 5.06 -6.40 17.92
N ILE A 741 6.13 -7.15 17.67
CA ILE A 741 7.49 -6.66 17.86
C ILE A 741 7.86 -5.52 16.91
N MET A 742 7.32 -5.51 15.69
CA MET A 742 7.57 -4.45 14.72
C MET A 742 6.76 -3.19 15.01
N LYS A 743 5.51 -3.32 15.48
CA LYS A 743 4.76 -2.16 16.01
C LYS A 743 5.51 -1.51 17.18
N TRP A 744 6.07 -2.33 18.07
CA TRP A 744 6.91 -1.84 19.16
C TRP A 744 8.19 -1.17 18.63
N ILE A 745 8.90 -1.76 17.67
CA ILE A 745 10.08 -1.14 17.05
C ILE A 745 9.72 0.18 16.35
N GLU A 746 8.62 0.20 15.57
CA GLU A 746 8.16 1.37 14.80
C GLU A 746 7.79 2.54 15.72
N ALA A 747 7.05 2.29 16.80
CA ALA A 747 6.72 3.34 17.78
C ALA A 747 7.99 3.95 18.40
N ASN A 748 8.94 3.11 18.82
CA ASN A 748 10.20 3.58 19.40
C ASN A 748 11.12 4.25 18.36
N ALA A 749 11.08 3.82 17.10
CA ALA A 749 11.83 4.45 16.01
C ALA A 749 11.22 5.79 15.57
N SER A 750 9.89 5.92 15.62
CA SER A 750 9.19 7.18 15.42
C SER A 750 9.60 8.18 16.50
N GLU A 751 9.58 7.78 17.77
CA GLU A 751 10.02 8.65 18.86
C GLU A 751 11.47 9.10 18.72
N TRP A 752 12.37 8.21 18.28
CA TRP A 752 13.74 8.61 17.96
C TRP A 752 13.80 9.66 16.84
N LYS A 753 12.99 9.47 15.79
CA LYS A 753 12.90 10.45 14.69
C LYS A 753 12.35 11.78 15.18
N ASP A 754 11.37 11.75 16.08
CA ASP A 754 10.81 12.94 16.70
C ASP A 754 11.87 13.67 17.54
N MET A 755 12.66 12.94 18.34
CA MET A 755 13.81 13.50 19.05
C MET A 755 14.81 14.16 18.10
N LEU A 756 15.15 13.53 16.97
CA LEU A 756 16.05 14.10 15.98
C LEU A 756 15.48 15.35 15.29
N ASN A 757 14.17 15.36 15.00
CA ASN A 757 13.49 16.52 14.42
C ASN A 757 13.49 17.70 15.40
N LEU A 758 13.24 17.46 16.68
CA LEU A 758 13.31 18.47 17.73
C LEU A 758 14.74 18.99 17.89
N LEU A 759 15.73 18.09 17.86
CA LEU A 759 17.14 18.43 17.91
C LEU A 759 17.54 19.31 16.71
N TRP A 760 17.12 18.95 15.50
CA TRP A 760 17.34 19.76 14.30
C TRP A 760 16.76 21.16 14.45
N ARG A 761 15.49 21.27 14.86
CA ARG A 761 14.81 22.55 15.07
C ARG A 761 15.51 23.43 16.12
N LYS A 762 16.01 22.83 17.21
CA LYS A 762 16.73 23.53 18.28
C LYS A 762 18.01 24.21 17.79
N TYR A 763 18.75 23.60 16.85
CA TYR A 763 20.05 24.12 16.40
C TYR A 763 20.04 24.81 15.03
N HIS A 764 19.03 24.56 14.19
CA HIS A 764 18.95 25.10 12.84
C HIS A 764 18.45 26.55 12.76
N HIS A 765 17.78 27.06 13.80
CA HIS A 765 17.03 28.32 13.70
C HIS A 765 17.85 29.57 13.31
N ASN A 766 19.20 29.52 13.36
CA ASN A 766 20.10 30.66 13.08
C ASN A 766 21.32 30.33 12.20
N SER A 767 21.41 29.17 11.54
CA SER A 767 22.58 28.80 10.71
C SER A 767 22.35 29.06 9.23
N ARG A 768 23.32 29.68 8.53
CA ARG A 768 23.25 29.89 7.07
C ARG A 768 23.52 28.61 6.26
N TYR A 769 24.21 27.62 6.84
CA TYR A 769 24.58 26.38 6.17
C TYR A 769 24.24 25.15 7.02
N LYS A 770 23.81 24.06 6.36
CA LYS A 770 23.45 22.79 7.04
C LYS A 770 24.65 22.16 7.76
N SER A 771 25.87 22.31 7.22
CA SER A 771 27.11 21.80 7.82
C SER A 771 27.34 22.35 9.22
N GLU A 772 27.12 23.65 9.42
CA GLU A 772 27.29 24.33 10.70
C GLU A 772 26.29 23.82 11.76
N SER A 773 25.06 23.54 11.35
CA SER A 773 24.05 22.91 12.22
C SER A 773 24.46 21.51 12.66
N TYR A 774 25.02 20.69 11.76
CA TYR A 774 25.48 19.34 12.10
C TYR A 774 26.63 19.36 13.10
N GLU A 775 27.56 20.31 12.97
CA GLU A 775 28.67 20.49 13.93
C GLU A 775 28.19 20.96 15.30
N LYS A 776 27.25 21.90 15.36
CA LYS A 776 26.65 22.34 16.63
C LYS A 776 25.96 21.19 17.37
N ILE A 777 25.19 20.37 16.63
CA ILE A 777 24.54 19.19 17.18
C ILE A 777 25.57 18.15 17.65
N LEU A 778 26.61 17.90 16.87
CA LEU A 778 27.71 16.99 17.22
C LEU A 778 28.36 17.39 18.56
N ASN A 779 28.74 18.67 18.67
CA ASN A 779 29.38 19.20 19.87
C ASN A 779 28.46 19.12 21.08
N ALA A 780 27.18 19.43 20.92
CA ALA A 780 26.18 19.30 21.99
C ALA A 780 26.05 17.84 22.47
N ILE A 781 26.02 16.87 21.55
CA ILE A 781 25.95 15.43 21.88
C ILE A 781 27.19 14.99 22.64
N ASN A 782 28.39 15.35 22.18
CA ASN A 782 29.63 14.97 22.84
C ASN A 782 29.76 15.62 24.23
N ASN A 783 29.34 16.88 24.39
CA ASN A 783 29.30 17.58 25.69
C ASN A 783 28.34 16.93 26.70
N ASN A 784 27.33 16.19 26.22
CA ASN A 784 26.37 15.46 27.05
C ASN A 784 26.71 13.97 27.24
N GLY A 785 27.95 13.58 26.90
CA GLY A 785 28.48 12.23 27.10
C GLY A 785 28.32 11.28 25.92
N GLY A 786 27.90 11.78 24.75
CA GLY A 786 27.94 11.03 23.50
C GLY A 786 29.37 10.86 22.97
N LYS A 787 29.54 9.91 22.03
CA LYS A 787 30.83 9.55 21.42
C LYS A 787 30.69 9.50 19.91
N ILE A 788 30.47 10.65 19.29
CA ILE A 788 30.33 10.77 17.84
C ILE A 788 31.57 11.48 17.29
N VAL A 789 32.15 10.91 16.23
CA VAL A 789 33.43 11.36 15.66
C VAL A 789 33.24 12.37 14.52
N SER A 790 32.20 12.21 13.71
CA SER A 790 32.03 12.97 12.47
C SER A 790 30.65 13.63 12.35
N PRO A 791 30.57 14.89 11.87
CA PRO A 791 29.30 15.57 11.57
C PRO A 791 28.45 14.82 10.52
N ILE A 792 29.09 14.01 9.67
CA ILE A 792 28.40 13.16 8.69
C ILE A 792 27.45 12.17 9.38
N THR A 793 27.79 11.71 10.59
CA THR A 793 26.90 10.81 11.35
C THR A 793 25.62 11.51 11.75
N ILE A 794 25.71 12.79 12.15
CA ILE A 794 24.55 13.62 12.47
C ILE A 794 23.73 13.89 11.22
N SER A 795 24.39 14.27 10.12
CA SER A 795 23.72 14.46 8.82
C SER A 795 22.91 13.22 8.42
N ASN A 796 23.52 12.03 8.52
CA ASN A 796 22.85 10.77 8.18
C ASN A 796 21.66 10.44 9.09
N TRP A 797 21.72 10.80 10.37
CA TRP A 797 20.59 10.64 11.29
C TRP A 797 19.45 11.59 10.96
N ILE A 798 19.75 12.88 10.76
CA ILE A 798 18.76 13.93 10.48
C ILE A 798 18.07 13.70 9.12
N ASN A 799 18.83 13.33 8.09
CA ASN A 799 18.29 13.02 6.74
C ASN A 799 17.61 11.63 6.68
N GLY A 800 17.68 10.85 7.76
CA GLY A 800 17.12 9.50 7.82
C GLY A 800 17.80 8.50 6.88
N ASP A 801 19.05 8.77 6.49
CA ASP A 801 19.90 7.83 5.74
C ASP A 801 20.41 6.70 6.64
N VAL A 802 20.58 7.00 7.93
CA VAL A 802 20.83 6.01 8.99
C VAL A 802 19.82 6.23 10.10
N SER A 803 18.81 5.36 10.19
CA SER A 803 17.81 5.38 11.25
C SER A 803 18.28 4.72 12.55
N LEU A 804 19.50 4.18 12.58
CA LEU A 804 20.02 3.31 13.64
C LEU A 804 21.13 3.97 14.46
N VAL A 805 20.98 3.97 15.79
CA VAL A 805 22.02 4.38 16.74
C VAL A 805 22.65 3.14 17.39
N ARG A 806 23.98 3.01 17.29
CA ARG A 806 24.72 1.85 17.82
C ARG A 806 25.06 1.95 19.30
N ASP A 807 25.29 3.17 19.78
CA ASP A 807 25.70 3.43 21.16
C ASP A 807 24.53 3.99 22.00
N TYR A 808 24.28 3.35 23.13
CA TYR A 808 23.30 3.80 24.12
C TYR A 808 23.62 5.21 24.65
N ALA A 809 24.91 5.55 24.78
CA ALA A 809 25.35 6.86 25.25
C ALA A 809 24.86 8.00 24.34
N ASN A 810 24.82 7.77 23.03
CA ASN A 810 24.38 8.77 22.06
C ASN A 810 22.87 9.04 22.14
N VAL A 811 22.05 8.00 22.29
CA VAL A 811 20.60 8.17 22.47
C VAL A 811 20.30 8.92 23.77
N ARG A 812 21.03 8.58 24.85
CA ARG A 812 20.90 9.25 26.14
C ARG A 812 21.33 10.71 26.08
N ALA A 813 22.42 11.02 25.38
CA ALA A 813 22.90 12.38 25.20
C ALA A 813 21.89 13.25 24.44
N VAL A 814 21.27 12.71 23.38
CA VAL A 814 20.19 13.42 22.66
C VAL A 814 18.99 13.68 23.57
N ALA A 815 18.54 12.70 24.35
CA ALA A 815 17.43 12.90 25.29
C ALA A 815 17.73 14.00 26.32
N ARG A 816 18.96 14.03 26.86
CA ARG A 816 19.42 15.07 27.80
C ARG A 816 19.45 16.47 27.18
N ILE A 817 19.90 16.59 25.94
CA ILE A 817 19.93 17.89 25.23
C ILE A 817 18.52 18.45 25.02
N LEU A 818 17.52 17.59 24.85
CA LEU A 818 16.13 18.01 24.66
C LEU A 818 15.46 18.41 25.98
N GLU A 819 16.02 18.01 27.14
CA GLU A 819 15.51 18.32 28.49
C GLU A 819 14.07 17.85 28.74
N GLU A 820 13.61 16.85 27.99
CA GLU A 820 12.27 16.29 28.11
C GLU A 820 12.28 14.95 28.87
N LYS A 821 11.69 14.96 30.07
CA LYS A 821 11.64 13.80 30.98
C LYS A 821 11.04 12.54 30.32
N GLN A 822 10.04 12.72 29.45
CA GLN A 822 9.42 11.62 28.71
C GLN A 822 10.40 10.81 27.85
N TYR A 823 11.42 11.45 27.27
CA TYR A 823 12.42 10.78 26.46
C TYR A 823 13.49 10.12 27.31
N GLU A 824 13.87 10.73 28.44
CA GLU A 824 14.84 10.17 29.38
C GLU A 824 14.38 8.81 29.95
N ASP A 825 13.11 8.71 30.34
CA ASP A 825 12.51 7.47 30.86
C ASP A 825 12.46 6.35 29.80
N ARG A 826 12.46 6.73 28.52
CA ARG A 826 12.28 5.81 27.39
C ARG A 826 13.54 5.43 26.63
N VAL A 827 14.69 6.05 26.92
CA VAL A 827 15.99 5.79 26.25
C VAL A 827 16.32 4.29 26.14
N ARG A 828 16.08 3.51 27.20
CA ARG A 828 16.34 2.05 27.19
C ARG A 828 15.46 1.31 26.19
N SER A 829 14.17 1.65 26.12
CA SER A 829 13.23 1.04 25.16
C SER A 829 13.60 1.40 23.73
N ILE A 830 13.90 2.69 23.49
CA ILE A 830 14.33 3.20 22.18
C ILE A 830 15.60 2.50 21.72
N TYR A 831 16.64 2.44 22.57
CA TYR A 831 17.88 1.76 22.23
C TYR A 831 17.69 0.26 21.97
N LYS A 832 16.89 -0.43 22.77
CA LYS A 832 16.59 -1.85 22.58
C LYS A 832 15.88 -2.08 21.24
N ALA A 833 14.94 -1.20 20.86
CA ALA A 833 14.28 -1.25 19.56
C ALA A 833 15.27 -1.05 18.41
N MET A 834 16.18 -0.08 18.51
CA MET A 834 17.24 0.13 17.52
C MET A 834 18.18 -1.07 17.40
N LYS A 835 18.55 -1.70 18.52
CA LYS A 835 19.38 -2.91 18.52
C LYS A 835 18.67 -4.09 17.85
N GLU A 836 17.38 -4.28 18.11
CA GLU A 836 16.56 -5.30 17.44
C GLU A 836 16.42 -5.02 15.94
N LEU A 837 16.15 -3.76 15.57
CA LEU A 837 16.11 -3.31 14.18
C LEU A 837 17.45 -3.53 13.46
N TRP A 838 18.57 -3.30 14.15
CA TRP A 838 19.89 -3.61 13.63
C TRP A 838 20.11 -5.12 13.44
N GLY A 839 19.65 -5.94 14.39
CA GLY A 839 19.67 -7.40 14.25
C GLY A 839 18.88 -7.87 13.03
N ILE A 840 17.71 -7.27 12.77
CA ILE A 840 16.92 -7.52 11.56
C ILE A 840 17.70 -7.11 10.31
N HIS A 841 18.30 -5.91 10.30
CA HIS A 841 19.11 -5.43 9.18
C HIS A 841 20.31 -6.34 8.87
N ILE A 842 21.02 -6.84 9.90
CA ILE A 842 22.12 -7.80 9.72
C ILE A 842 21.61 -9.12 9.12
N LYS A 843 20.52 -9.67 9.68
CA LYS A 843 19.94 -10.93 9.18
C LYS A 843 19.47 -10.78 7.74
N LEU A 844 18.80 -9.67 7.43
CA LEU A 844 18.41 -9.34 6.06
C LEU A 844 19.62 -9.26 5.15
N GLY A 845 20.68 -8.57 5.55
CA GLY A 845 21.93 -8.49 4.78
C GLY A 845 22.57 -9.86 4.53
N LYS A 846 22.56 -10.75 5.52
CA LYS A 846 23.03 -12.14 5.37
C LYS A 846 22.14 -12.96 4.43
N SER A 847 20.83 -12.85 4.57
CA SER A 847 19.87 -13.55 3.70
C SER A 847 19.97 -13.05 2.25
N LEU A 848 20.10 -11.74 2.04
CA LEU A 848 20.37 -11.15 0.74
C LEU A 848 21.67 -11.70 0.15
N GLY A 849 22.75 -11.75 0.92
CA GLY A 849 24.02 -12.33 0.47
C GLY A 849 23.87 -13.80 0.05
N LYS A 850 23.12 -14.60 0.80
CA LYS A 850 22.84 -16.01 0.47
C LYS A 850 22.03 -16.14 -0.83
N ILE A 851 21.00 -15.32 -0.99
CA ILE A 851 20.14 -15.31 -2.18
C ILE A 851 20.92 -14.93 -3.42
N VAL A 852 21.76 -13.89 -3.30
CA VAL A 852 22.65 -13.48 -4.37
C VAL A 852 23.56 -14.63 -4.79
N ALA A 853 24.15 -15.34 -3.81
CA ALA A 853 25.02 -16.48 -4.10
C ALA A 853 24.28 -17.65 -4.77
N GLU A 854 23.07 -17.98 -4.29
CA GLU A 854 22.18 -19.02 -4.84
C GLU A 854 21.73 -18.66 -6.27
N GLN A 855 21.35 -17.40 -6.52
CA GLN A 855 20.88 -16.97 -7.85
C GLN A 855 22.00 -16.89 -8.86
N ALA A 856 23.15 -16.36 -8.44
CA ALA A 856 24.33 -16.40 -9.26
C ALA A 856 24.80 -17.85 -9.51
N ALA A 857 24.50 -18.83 -8.65
CA ALA A 857 24.74 -20.25 -8.96
C ALA A 857 23.74 -20.76 -10.02
N GLY A 858 22.45 -20.48 -9.83
CA GLY A 858 21.39 -20.86 -10.78
C GLY A 858 21.59 -20.30 -12.18
N LEU A 859 22.15 -19.09 -12.31
CA LEU A 859 22.51 -18.50 -13.60
C LEU A 859 23.65 -19.25 -14.32
N VAL A 860 24.64 -19.78 -13.60
CA VAL A 860 25.73 -20.60 -14.19
C VAL A 860 25.25 -22.01 -14.51
N GLU A 861 24.44 -22.59 -13.61
CA GLU A 861 24.03 -24.00 -13.66
C GLU A 861 22.70 -24.23 -14.44
N GLY A 862 22.04 -23.17 -14.90
CA GLY A 862 20.87 -23.25 -15.77
C GLY A 862 19.55 -23.57 -15.09
N TYR A 863 19.39 -23.24 -13.80
CA TYR A 863 18.12 -23.41 -13.07
C TYR A 863 17.59 -22.09 -12.51
N GLU A 864 16.27 -21.94 -12.56
CA GLU A 864 15.59 -20.79 -11.97
C GLU A 864 15.38 -20.98 -10.47
N LEU A 865 15.56 -19.89 -9.71
CA LEU A 865 15.19 -19.88 -8.30
C LEU A 865 13.67 -19.80 -8.17
N ASP A 866 13.13 -20.56 -7.22
CA ASP A 866 11.75 -20.46 -6.83
C ASP A 866 11.45 -19.08 -6.20
N GLU A 867 10.91 -18.17 -7.01
CA GLU A 867 10.47 -16.83 -6.58
C GLU A 867 9.37 -16.87 -5.51
N SER A 868 8.70 -18.02 -5.35
CA SER A 868 7.64 -18.20 -4.36
C SER A 868 8.16 -18.46 -2.95
N ARG A 869 9.49 -18.66 -2.80
CA ARG A 869 10.17 -18.86 -1.52
C ARG A 869 10.05 -17.63 -0.62
N TRP A 870 10.11 -17.85 0.69
CA TRP A 870 10.11 -16.78 1.70
C TRP A 870 11.38 -16.82 2.53
N ILE A 871 11.84 -15.63 2.92
CA ILE A 871 13.05 -15.41 3.70
C ILE A 871 12.65 -15.16 5.14
N ASP A 872 13.05 -16.05 6.04
CA ASP A 872 12.75 -15.91 7.47
C ASP A 872 13.81 -15.03 8.16
N LEU A 873 13.38 -13.89 8.71
CA LEU A 873 14.23 -13.00 9.51
C LEU A 873 14.15 -13.32 11.02
N GLY A 874 13.34 -14.31 11.40
CA GLY A 874 13.04 -14.72 12.77
C GLY A 874 11.88 -13.94 13.40
N LYS A 875 11.38 -14.42 14.55
CA LYS A 875 10.27 -13.80 15.32
C LYS A 875 9.01 -13.52 14.48
N GLY A 876 8.69 -14.42 13.54
CA GLY A 876 7.51 -14.32 12.68
C GLY A 876 7.62 -13.27 11.55
N MET A 877 8.83 -12.78 11.25
CA MET A 877 9.08 -11.86 10.14
C MET A 877 9.56 -12.66 8.93
N ARG A 878 8.79 -12.59 7.83
CA ARG A 878 9.17 -13.19 6.55
C ARG A 878 8.98 -12.21 5.39
N ILE A 879 9.85 -12.31 4.38
CA ILE A 879 9.83 -11.48 3.16
C ILE A 879 9.76 -12.41 1.95
N SER A 880 9.02 -12.04 0.90
CA SER A 880 8.98 -12.83 -0.32
C SER A 880 10.33 -12.73 -1.04
N MET A 881 10.78 -13.85 -1.59
CA MET A 881 11.98 -13.91 -2.44
C MET A 881 11.83 -12.96 -3.63
N LYS A 882 10.66 -12.95 -4.28
CA LYS A 882 10.33 -12.05 -5.39
C LYS A 882 10.61 -10.58 -5.08
N ASP A 883 10.16 -10.07 -3.94
CA ASP A 883 10.35 -8.66 -3.56
C ASP A 883 11.84 -8.29 -3.41
N ILE A 884 12.69 -9.28 -3.15
CA ILE A 884 14.14 -9.11 -3.05
C ILE A 884 14.82 -9.26 -4.40
N LEU A 885 14.36 -10.21 -5.23
CA LEU A 885 14.85 -10.42 -6.59
C LEU A 885 14.62 -9.21 -7.49
N ASP A 886 13.47 -8.54 -7.36
CA ASP A 886 13.13 -7.34 -8.13
C ASP A 886 14.15 -6.18 -7.93
N VAL A 887 14.88 -6.21 -6.81
CA VAL A 887 15.82 -5.17 -6.36
C VAL A 887 17.27 -5.47 -6.73
N ILE A 888 17.58 -6.70 -7.13
CA ILE A 888 18.93 -7.17 -7.44
C ILE A 888 19.00 -7.48 -8.94
N GLU A 889 20.06 -7.02 -9.57
CA GLU A 889 20.35 -7.24 -10.98
C GLU A 889 21.64 -8.08 -11.08
N PHE A 890 21.62 -9.11 -11.91
CA PHE A 890 22.75 -10.00 -12.15
C PHE A 890 23.13 -9.92 -13.61
N SER A 891 24.44 -9.87 -13.88
CA SER A 891 24.95 -9.87 -15.24
C SER A 891 26.19 -10.76 -15.30
N GLU A 892 26.21 -11.71 -16.23
CA GLU A 892 27.38 -12.54 -16.46
C GLU A 892 28.39 -11.74 -17.27
N ILE A 893 29.65 -11.75 -16.83
CA ILE A 893 30.73 -11.00 -17.49
C ILE A 893 31.31 -11.88 -18.59
N LYS A 894 31.21 -11.41 -19.84
CA LYS A 894 31.77 -12.09 -21.01
C LYS A 894 33.19 -11.63 -21.28
N TYR A 895 33.46 -10.35 -21.08
CA TYR A 895 34.75 -9.75 -21.37
C TYR A 895 35.01 -8.52 -20.48
N LEU A 896 36.28 -8.29 -20.14
CA LEU A 896 36.76 -7.08 -19.48
C LEU A 896 37.82 -6.46 -20.38
N ASP A 897 37.64 -5.20 -20.72
CA ASP A 897 38.65 -4.41 -21.40
C ASP A 897 39.60 -3.77 -20.38
N ALA A 898 40.64 -4.52 -19.99
CA ALA A 898 41.58 -4.11 -18.95
C ALA A 898 42.68 -3.16 -19.44
N ASN A 899 42.83 -3.01 -20.77
CA ASN A 899 43.94 -2.29 -21.38
C ASN A 899 43.57 -0.86 -21.82
N GLN A 900 42.29 -0.50 -21.74
CA GLN A 900 41.76 0.76 -22.22
C GLN A 900 40.99 1.48 -21.10
N ASP A 901 41.44 2.69 -20.77
CA ASP A 901 40.69 3.59 -19.89
C ASP A 901 39.67 4.40 -20.69
N TYR A 902 38.47 4.52 -20.13
CA TYR A 902 37.36 5.27 -20.70
C TYR A 902 37.02 6.46 -19.79
N LEU A 903 36.97 7.67 -20.34
CA LEU A 903 36.40 8.82 -19.65
C LEU A 903 34.90 8.86 -19.89
N VAL A 904 34.13 8.61 -18.84
CA VAL A 904 32.70 8.32 -18.91
C VAL A 904 31.93 9.33 -18.09
N HIS A 905 30.92 9.94 -18.72
CA HIS A 905 30.07 10.92 -18.03
C HIS A 905 29.29 10.25 -16.86
N PRO A 906 29.14 10.89 -15.68
CA PRO A 906 28.51 10.31 -14.48
C PRO A 906 27.12 9.69 -14.69
N SER A 907 26.39 10.16 -15.71
CA SER A 907 25.03 9.73 -16.03
C SER A 907 24.93 8.31 -16.60
N ILE A 908 26.02 7.73 -17.09
CA ILE A 908 26.04 6.41 -17.74
C ILE A 908 26.92 5.38 -17.01
N VAL A 909 27.67 5.81 -15.99
CA VAL A 909 28.46 4.95 -15.11
C VAL A 909 27.60 3.87 -14.44
N GLU A 910 28.12 2.63 -14.41
CA GLU A 910 27.45 1.42 -13.93
C GLU A 910 26.14 1.05 -14.67
N LYS A 911 25.81 1.64 -15.83
CA LYS A 911 24.61 1.26 -16.60
C LYS A 911 24.94 0.23 -17.67
N ILE A 912 24.05 -0.74 -17.84
CA ILE A 912 24.11 -1.70 -18.95
C ILE A 912 23.55 -1.01 -20.20
N ILE A 913 24.34 -0.94 -21.25
CA ILE A 913 24.00 -0.28 -22.53
C ILE A 913 24.22 -1.25 -23.69
N SER A 914 23.46 -1.15 -24.78
CA SER A 914 23.68 -1.99 -25.97
C SER A 914 24.88 -1.50 -26.79
N ASP A 915 25.37 -2.33 -27.71
CA ASP A 915 26.42 -1.95 -28.69
C ASP A 915 26.08 -0.70 -29.50
N GLU A 916 24.84 -0.62 -30.00
CA GLU A 916 24.32 0.56 -30.70
C GLU A 916 24.41 1.84 -29.84
N THR A 917 24.13 1.72 -28.54
CA THR A 917 24.14 2.84 -27.59
C THR A 917 25.58 3.23 -27.20
N HIS A 918 26.46 2.23 -27.10
CA HIS A 918 27.88 2.42 -26.85
C HIS A 918 28.53 3.26 -27.96
N ASN A 919 28.30 2.90 -29.22
CA ASN A 919 28.86 3.62 -30.38
C ASN A 919 28.31 5.06 -30.47
N LEU A 920 27.01 5.24 -30.23
CA LEU A 920 26.39 6.56 -30.17
C LEU A 920 26.96 7.45 -29.04
N PHE A 921 27.32 6.87 -27.89
CA PHE A 921 27.91 7.62 -26.77
C PHE A 921 29.36 8.04 -27.02
N ILE A 922 30.09 7.28 -27.83
CA ILE A 922 31.42 7.65 -28.33
C ILE A 922 31.30 8.81 -29.31
N GLU A 923 30.40 8.72 -30.30
CA GLU A 923 30.16 9.78 -31.30
C GLU A 923 29.74 11.11 -30.65
N ARG A 924 29.04 11.06 -29.52
CA ARG A 924 28.55 12.23 -28.78
C ARG A 924 29.50 12.73 -27.68
N GLY A 925 30.69 12.15 -27.52
CA GLY A 925 31.66 12.55 -26.49
C GLY A 925 31.22 12.31 -25.04
N ILE A 926 30.24 11.43 -24.82
CA ILE A 926 29.74 11.00 -23.50
C ILE A 926 30.65 9.91 -22.92
N VAL A 927 31.25 9.11 -23.82
CA VAL A 927 32.37 8.21 -23.56
C VAL A 927 33.53 8.69 -24.43
N LYS A 928 34.70 8.92 -23.83
CA LYS A 928 35.93 9.27 -24.57
C LYS A 928 37.01 8.24 -24.28
N TYR A 929 37.81 7.91 -25.29
CA TYR A 929 39.01 7.11 -25.10
C TYR A 929 40.10 7.97 -24.45
N VAL A 930 40.76 7.44 -23.42
CA VAL A 930 42.06 7.99 -23.02
C VAL A 930 43.07 7.45 -24.03
N GLU A 931 43.67 8.32 -24.84
CA GLU A 931 44.80 7.90 -25.69
C GLU A 931 45.92 7.40 -24.76
N THR A 932 46.16 6.09 -24.79
CA THR A 932 47.41 5.53 -24.27
C THR A 932 48.52 6.05 -25.16
N THR A 933 49.29 6.99 -24.63
CA THR A 933 50.57 7.38 -25.21
C THR A 933 51.45 6.14 -25.21
N GLU A 934 51.60 5.51 -26.37
CA GLU A 934 52.65 4.52 -26.60
C GLU A 934 53.99 5.22 -26.37
N TYR A 935 54.60 4.95 -25.21
CA TYR A 935 56.04 5.12 -25.05
C TYR A 935 56.73 4.09 -25.96
N GLN A 936 57.45 4.60 -26.97
CA GLN A 936 58.52 3.88 -27.64
C GLN A 936 59.62 3.47 -26.66
#